data_AF-A0A2E0N8E7-F1
#
_entry.id   AF-A0A2E0N8E7-F1
#
_cell.length_a   1.000
_cell.length_b   1.000
_cell.length_c   1.000
_cell.angle_alpha   90.00
_cell.angle_beta   90.00
_cell.angle_gamma   90.00
#
_symmetry.space_group_name_H-M   'P 1'
#
loop_
_entity.id
_entity.type
_entity.pdbx_description
1 polymer ?
#
loop_
_entity_poly.entity_id
_entity_poly.type
_entity_poly.pdbx_seq_one_letter_code
_entity_poly.pdbx_strand_id
1 'polypeptide(L)'
;TGVDGGEVAVIFRDRVISDRIAFQYGKMTPEAAVSDFISYIDNARQQLIDAGEDPSEHLLTVALDGENWMFMSEFQHADNARPFMQEWYSRLATHPTIVTTTPSEFLEKNTILPEIQTIGTGSWIDGTLRTWAGEAEESLAWQRLVEARTSLVDFEEEYPNHPGLDNAWESLYIAEGSDWYWWYGLDQDSGYDENWDVLFKVHLSNIYRSINLELPPYLQDLWTGAATPEVPYGGIIEPMIDGLALPGEWDGAAKYEAPVDGGDFDIDEFYIGYDSSNVFLRIDADTPTDFNENPRDSENDLPDLAIYFMQPNAINFNEVETNFRTYYGNQILGFPAKYMVAFDFNNLREDGSAKWILFTAKGKSGDKEQWVQTKSSSLGGCAVQDIYEFKIPWSEIGLSPRYSTRAKVVSSWASDLTYGNGVEMEMAPPAPSELILPDLEEWVTLLELEDAVGDETGDGDYVYPLASDFATPNDGGLWDATKLTVRQSAWNAQFILEMGEMTDIWGLSNGFSHQIVQIYVDQGETNYGKTEMLVGANAEIHPDWAWEVAISGTGEPGAVMGVQADTGSTSSRGIEVKGDVNTNTITFTISKGVIGDDIQNYRYVVVIGSQDGFGTGKWRDVDSTPSTWTLGGGSDPAADDGIDYDPNIIDLILEGDGQQEMLSSYDVDGHIYAKLTGFEMPELAQQIYGFKFVSSTDNSALFEWSTTRNGSGTIDCTEINNTTNVISQSWDGIGLTHTSTITNLSSGTEYDCQVSVEDLISENIRISTSEIVDETAPDLLNLEVEIFEDGRVRISWYTSEKSTELIKLNDEIIFEYNFATKKNHEYITEPLSDGDWILEVISADASENSNSSKLEFVISLGVIEESQQNENNANDTSTNLENEFSNYSSTIIQIGLLLVVLLIVVAFIRIRKNESDDDDVWS
;
A
#
# COMPACT_ATOMS: atom_id res chain seq x y z
N THR A 1 -2.51 33.91 -23.94
CA THR A 1 -2.67 34.52 -25.28
C THR A 1 -4.14 34.80 -25.53
N GLY A 2 -4.50 35.99 -26.02
CA GLY A 2 -5.89 36.43 -26.23
C GLY A 2 -6.27 36.53 -27.71
N VAL A 3 -7.57 36.51 -27.98
CA VAL A 3 -8.26 36.48 -29.30
C VAL A 3 -7.83 37.51 -30.36
N ASP A 4 -7.03 38.52 -30.01
CA ASP A 4 -6.62 39.58 -30.94
C ASP A 4 -5.24 39.39 -31.57
N GLY A 5 -4.38 38.52 -31.02
CA GLY A 5 -3.00 38.36 -31.50
C GLY A 5 -2.13 39.63 -31.31
N GLY A 6 -1.01 39.51 -30.61
CA GLY A 6 -0.10 40.63 -30.38
C GLY A 6 1.24 40.18 -29.84
N GLU A 7 2.24 41.05 -29.96
CA GLU A 7 3.54 40.88 -29.32
C GLU A 7 3.36 40.98 -27.79
N VAL A 8 3.90 40.01 -27.05
CA VAL A 8 3.89 39.98 -25.59
C VAL A 8 5.33 40.13 -25.12
N ALA A 9 5.59 41.11 -24.27
CA ALA A 9 6.86 41.21 -23.57
C ALA A 9 6.88 40.20 -22.42
N VAL A 10 7.88 39.33 -22.41
CA VAL A 10 8.08 38.32 -21.36
C VAL A 10 9.32 38.67 -20.56
N ILE A 11 9.21 38.54 -19.24
CA ILE A 11 10.29 38.84 -18.31
C ILE A 11 10.68 37.52 -17.64
N PHE A 12 11.95 37.18 -17.74
CA PHE A 12 12.50 35.98 -17.11
C PHE A 12 13.08 36.32 -15.74
N ARG A 13 12.75 35.46 -14.77
CA ARG A 13 13.30 35.48 -13.41
C ARG A 13 14.77 35.08 -13.44
N ASP A 14 15.63 35.86 -12.79
CA ASP A 14 16.96 35.39 -12.43
C ASP A 14 16.82 34.45 -11.23
N ARG A 15 16.95 33.14 -11.48
CA ARG A 15 16.75 32.09 -10.47
C ARG A 15 17.71 32.28 -9.29
N VAL A 16 19.00 32.43 -9.55
CA VAL A 16 20.05 32.44 -8.53
C VAL A 16 19.80 33.51 -7.48
N ILE A 17 19.63 34.77 -7.90
CA ILE A 17 19.47 35.86 -6.94
C ILE A 17 18.10 35.86 -6.26
N SER A 18 17.07 35.38 -6.98
CA SER A 18 15.72 35.27 -6.45
C SER A 18 15.61 34.18 -5.38
N ASP A 19 16.26 33.03 -5.59
CA ASP A 19 16.30 31.93 -4.62
C ASP A 19 17.18 32.30 -3.42
N ARG A 20 18.28 33.01 -3.64
CA ARG A 20 19.11 33.54 -2.55
C ARG A 20 18.30 34.40 -1.59
N ILE A 21 17.54 35.36 -2.10
CA ILE A 21 16.71 36.19 -1.22
C ILE A 21 15.53 35.42 -0.60
N ALA A 22 14.91 34.50 -1.35
CA ALA A 22 13.78 33.73 -0.87
C ALA A 22 14.15 32.74 0.23
N PHE A 23 15.29 32.05 0.10
CA PHE A 23 15.58 30.84 0.88
C PHE A 23 16.95 30.86 1.60
N GLN A 24 17.91 31.68 1.17
CA GLN A 24 19.28 31.62 1.70
C GLN A 24 19.62 32.80 2.63
N TYR A 25 19.29 34.02 2.23
CA TYR A 25 19.66 35.25 2.94
C TYR A 25 19.06 35.36 4.33
N GLY A 26 17.96 34.66 4.58
CA GLY A 26 17.35 34.60 5.90
C GLY A 26 18.28 34.16 7.01
N LYS A 27 19.41 33.51 6.68
CA LYS A 27 20.42 33.01 7.62
C LYS A 27 21.59 33.99 7.84
N MET A 28 21.62 35.11 7.12
CA MET A 28 22.68 36.12 7.16
C MET A 28 22.29 37.32 8.03
N THR A 29 23.25 38.18 8.37
CA THR A 29 22.88 39.53 8.86
C THR A 29 22.32 40.35 7.70
N PRO A 30 21.40 41.30 7.94
CA PRO A 30 20.91 42.23 6.93
C PRO A 30 21.99 42.83 6.03
N GLU A 31 23.08 43.31 6.63
CA GLU A 31 24.17 43.98 5.91
C GLU A 31 24.95 43.00 5.02
N ALA A 32 25.12 41.76 5.46
CA ALA A 32 25.83 40.73 4.71
C ALA A 32 25.00 40.26 3.52
N ALA A 33 23.71 39.96 3.73
CA ALA A 33 22.77 39.59 2.66
C ALA A 33 22.69 40.67 1.58
N VAL A 34 22.52 41.94 1.97
CA VAL A 34 22.44 43.06 1.01
C VAL A 34 23.77 43.30 0.30
N SER A 35 24.91 43.01 0.96
CA SER A 35 26.21 43.09 0.32
C SER A 35 26.42 42.01 -0.73
N ASP A 36 26.02 40.76 -0.46
CA ASP A 36 26.03 39.69 -1.45
C ASP A 36 25.11 40.04 -2.63
N PHE A 37 23.88 40.49 -2.34
CA PHE A 37 22.89 40.84 -3.36
C PHE A 37 23.41 41.90 -4.34
N ILE A 38 24.01 42.96 -3.81
CA ILE A 38 24.58 44.03 -4.65
C ILE A 38 25.81 43.54 -5.41
N SER A 39 26.64 42.70 -4.80
CA SER A 39 27.83 42.14 -5.45
C SER A 39 27.45 41.25 -6.63
N TYR A 40 26.39 40.44 -6.50
CA TYR A 40 25.85 39.65 -7.61
C TYR A 40 25.43 40.54 -8.78
N ILE A 41 24.67 41.60 -8.53
CA ILE A 41 24.19 42.52 -9.58
C ILE A 41 25.36 43.27 -10.25
N ASP A 42 26.34 43.75 -9.47
CA ASP A 42 27.52 44.42 -10.01
C ASP A 42 28.38 43.47 -10.86
N ASN A 43 28.46 42.18 -10.49
CA ASN A 43 29.14 41.15 -11.29
C ASN A 43 28.40 40.88 -12.61
N ALA A 44 27.07 40.71 -12.58
CA ALA A 44 26.26 40.55 -13.79
C ALA A 44 26.42 41.76 -14.74
N ARG A 45 26.43 42.97 -14.17
CA ARG A 45 26.74 44.20 -14.93
C ARG A 45 28.13 44.16 -15.55
N GLN A 46 29.15 43.68 -14.82
CA GLN A 46 30.51 43.60 -15.33
C GLN A 46 30.62 42.60 -16.49
N GLN A 47 29.93 41.46 -16.40
CA GLN A 47 29.87 40.47 -17.48
C GLN A 47 29.31 41.06 -18.79
N LEU A 48 28.22 41.85 -18.71
CA LEU A 48 27.67 42.55 -19.87
C LEU A 48 28.67 43.53 -20.49
N ILE A 49 29.39 44.29 -19.66
CA ILE A 49 30.43 45.22 -20.14
C ILE A 49 31.57 44.46 -20.84
N ASP A 50 32.00 43.35 -20.26
CA ASP A 50 33.07 42.52 -20.81
C ASP A 50 32.66 41.84 -22.14
N ALA A 51 31.36 41.56 -22.31
CA ALA A 51 30.74 41.12 -23.57
C ALA A 51 30.57 42.25 -24.61
N GLY A 52 30.78 43.51 -24.22
CA GLY A 52 30.63 44.68 -25.09
C GLY A 52 29.19 45.19 -25.23
N GLU A 53 28.30 44.79 -24.32
CA GLU A 53 26.90 45.17 -24.27
C GLU A 53 26.71 46.42 -23.38
N ASP A 54 25.60 47.15 -23.54
CA ASP A 54 25.24 48.29 -22.69
C ASP A 54 24.31 47.83 -21.56
N PRO A 55 24.75 47.77 -20.29
CA PRO A 55 23.92 47.29 -19.19
C PRO A 55 22.60 48.05 -19.01
N SER A 56 22.47 49.27 -19.52
CA SER A 56 21.22 50.05 -19.44
C SER A 56 20.10 49.53 -20.34
N GLU A 57 20.43 48.65 -21.30
CA GLU A 57 19.50 47.97 -22.20
C GLU A 57 19.00 46.62 -21.64
N HIS A 58 19.54 46.15 -20.51
CA HIS A 58 19.17 44.88 -19.89
C HIS A 58 18.30 45.05 -18.65
N LEU A 59 17.55 43.99 -18.32
CA LEU A 59 16.73 43.89 -17.12
C LEU A 59 17.12 42.62 -16.36
N LEU A 60 17.50 42.78 -15.08
CA LEU A 60 17.65 41.68 -14.14
C LEU A 60 16.40 41.65 -13.26
N THR A 61 15.69 40.53 -13.28
CA THR A 61 14.41 40.40 -12.58
C THR A 61 14.56 39.51 -11.37
N VAL A 62 14.27 40.10 -10.21
CA VAL A 62 14.16 39.38 -8.95
C VAL A 62 12.68 39.16 -8.69
N ALA A 63 12.23 37.90 -8.77
CA ALA A 63 10.85 37.52 -8.55
C ALA A 63 10.81 36.38 -7.54
N LEU A 64 9.99 36.49 -6.51
CA LEU A 64 9.82 35.49 -5.46
C LEU A 64 8.45 35.69 -4.82
N ASP A 65 7.96 34.67 -4.11
CA ASP A 65 6.77 34.83 -3.30
C ASP A 65 7.04 35.80 -2.14
N GLY A 66 6.04 36.62 -1.85
CA GLY A 66 6.17 37.75 -0.92
C GLY A 66 6.37 37.30 0.53
N GLU A 67 6.07 36.04 0.82
CA GLU A 67 6.14 35.37 2.10
C GLU A 67 7.50 34.69 2.33
N ASN A 68 8.16 34.14 1.30
CA ASN A 68 9.34 33.26 1.46
C ASN A 68 10.47 33.94 2.24
N TRP A 69 10.93 35.11 1.78
CA TRP A 69 11.99 35.88 2.42
C TRP A 69 11.64 36.37 3.84
N MET A 70 10.36 36.31 4.24
CA MET A 70 9.88 36.71 5.56
C MET A 70 9.71 35.48 6.47
N PHE A 71 8.81 34.55 6.14
CA PHE A 71 8.44 33.43 7.02
C PHE A 71 9.46 32.30 7.05
N MET A 72 10.27 32.16 5.99
CA MET A 72 11.30 31.13 5.89
C MET A 72 12.69 31.66 6.28
N SER A 73 12.73 32.82 6.95
CA SER A 73 13.96 33.55 7.28
C SER A 73 14.05 33.85 8.78
N GLU A 74 15.27 34.01 9.31
CA GLU A 74 15.45 34.56 10.67
C GLU A 74 15.08 36.05 10.75
N PHE A 75 14.97 36.75 9.60
CA PHE A 75 14.66 38.16 9.58
C PHE A 75 13.31 38.48 10.22
N GLN A 76 12.31 37.59 10.14
CA GLN A 76 11.00 37.80 10.78
C GLN A 76 11.10 38.00 12.30
N HIS A 77 12.07 37.36 12.95
CA HIS A 77 12.25 37.46 14.41
C HIS A 77 12.83 38.82 14.83
N ALA A 78 13.30 39.64 13.87
CA ALA A 78 13.83 40.98 14.10
C ALA A 78 12.87 42.06 13.55
N ASP A 79 11.82 42.38 14.31
CA ASP A 79 10.80 43.40 13.95
C ASP A 79 10.17 43.14 12.57
N ASN A 80 9.74 41.90 12.31
CA ASN A 80 9.13 41.46 11.05
C ASN A 80 9.98 41.84 9.84
N ALA A 81 11.28 41.53 9.90
CA ALA A 81 12.27 41.79 8.84
C ALA A 81 12.46 43.26 8.45
N ARG A 82 11.94 44.22 9.22
CA ARG A 82 12.12 45.67 8.95
C ARG A 82 13.60 46.08 8.81
N PRO A 83 14.55 45.61 9.64
CA PRO A 83 15.96 45.97 9.49
C PRO A 83 16.56 45.54 8.15
N PHE A 84 16.24 44.32 7.70
CA PHE A 84 16.65 43.82 6.39
C PHE A 84 16.09 44.68 5.25
N MET A 85 14.77 44.91 5.26
CA MET A 85 14.11 45.74 4.25
C MET A 85 14.67 47.17 4.20
N GLN A 86 14.94 47.75 5.38
CA GLN A 86 15.53 49.08 5.45
C GLN A 86 16.93 49.11 4.84
N GLU A 87 17.80 48.15 5.16
CA GLU A 87 19.15 48.08 4.61
C GLU A 87 19.12 47.85 3.09
N TRP A 88 18.30 46.91 2.64
CA TRP A 88 18.19 46.51 1.24
C TRP A 88 17.71 47.66 0.35
N TYR A 89 16.55 48.25 0.69
CA TYR A 89 16.02 49.37 -0.09
C TYR A 89 16.88 50.64 0.01
N SER A 90 17.51 50.90 1.17
CA SER A 90 18.38 52.08 1.30
C SER A 90 19.61 51.98 0.40
N ARG A 91 20.23 50.81 0.32
CA ARG A 91 21.39 50.60 -0.53
C ARG A 91 21.02 50.58 -2.02
N LEU A 92 19.90 49.97 -2.40
CA LEU A 92 19.42 50.02 -3.77
C LEU A 92 19.09 51.45 -4.22
N ALA A 93 18.40 52.23 -3.38
CA ALA A 93 18.02 53.61 -3.69
C ALA A 93 19.23 54.57 -3.83
N THR A 94 20.37 54.22 -3.24
CA THR A 94 21.59 55.06 -3.25
C THR A 94 22.71 54.50 -4.12
N HIS A 95 22.53 53.32 -4.73
CA HIS A 95 23.55 52.68 -5.56
C HIS A 95 23.80 53.51 -6.84
N PRO A 96 25.06 53.77 -7.22
CA PRO A 96 25.36 54.64 -8.37
C PRO A 96 25.04 54.02 -9.73
N THR A 97 24.97 52.68 -9.81
CA THR A 97 24.87 51.91 -11.07
C THR A 97 23.60 51.06 -11.18
N ILE A 98 22.90 50.81 -10.07
CA ILE A 98 21.69 49.97 -10.07
C ILE A 98 20.48 50.92 -10.17
N VAL A 99 19.60 50.66 -11.14
CA VAL A 99 18.37 51.41 -11.33
C VAL A 99 17.20 50.47 -11.08
N THR A 100 16.54 50.62 -9.93
CA THR A 100 15.29 49.91 -9.66
C THR A 100 14.17 50.50 -10.51
N THR A 101 13.44 49.66 -11.24
CA THR A 101 12.38 50.08 -12.15
C THR A 101 11.26 49.03 -12.16
N THR A 102 10.06 49.44 -12.57
CA THR A 102 8.96 48.51 -12.84
C THR A 102 9.05 47.95 -14.27
N PRO A 103 8.46 46.78 -14.55
CA PRO A 103 8.29 46.27 -15.91
C PRO A 103 7.75 47.32 -16.90
N SER A 104 6.71 48.08 -16.51
CA SER A 104 6.11 49.10 -17.37
C SER A 104 7.09 50.23 -17.71
N GLU A 105 7.81 50.75 -16.71
CA GLU A 105 8.81 51.81 -16.93
C GLU A 105 9.99 51.35 -17.80
N PHE A 106 10.39 50.08 -17.68
CA PHE A 106 11.43 49.52 -18.54
C PHE A 106 10.96 49.43 -19.99
N LEU A 107 9.75 48.92 -20.23
CA LEU A 107 9.17 48.78 -21.57
C LEU A 107 8.92 50.13 -22.25
N GLU A 108 8.63 51.20 -21.49
CA GLU A 108 8.49 52.56 -22.03
C GLU A 108 9.78 53.11 -22.67
N LYS A 109 10.95 52.53 -22.37
CA LYS A 109 12.23 52.90 -23.00
C LYS A 109 12.28 52.54 -24.49
N ASN A 110 11.40 51.67 -24.97
CA ASN A 110 11.37 51.17 -26.35
C ASN A 110 12.72 50.58 -26.81
N THR A 111 13.41 49.88 -25.90
CA THR A 111 14.61 49.12 -26.21
C THR A 111 14.28 48.00 -27.19
N ILE A 112 15.18 47.68 -28.11
CA ILE A 112 14.99 46.53 -29.02
C ILE A 112 15.25 45.26 -28.21
N LEU A 113 14.20 44.48 -27.94
CA LEU A 113 14.29 43.22 -27.20
C LEU A 113 14.52 42.04 -28.15
N PRO A 114 15.19 40.97 -27.71
CA PRO A 114 15.25 39.71 -28.45
C PRO A 114 13.85 39.14 -28.66
N GLU A 115 13.59 38.64 -29.87
CA GLU A 115 12.33 37.97 -30.19
C GLU A 115 12.48 36.46 -30.01
N ILE A 116 11.59 35.87 -29.23
CA ILE A 116 11.47 34.42 -29.06
C ILE A 116 10.21 33.94 -29.79
N GLN A 117 10.37 32.91 -30.62
CA GLN A 117 9.26 32.33 -31.39
C GLN A 117 8.42 31.37 -30.54
N THR A 118 9.01 30.81 -29.49
CA THR A 118 8.38 29.79 -28.65
C THR A 118 8.90 29.93 -27.22
N ILE A 119 7.99 29.80 -26.27
CA ILE A 119 8.29 29.67 -24.84
C ILE A 119 7.94 28.24 -24.47
N GLY A 120 8.86 27.53 -23.84
CA GLY A 120 8.60 26.17 -23.35
C GLY A 120 7.48 26.18 -22.31
N THR A 121 6.62 25.16 -22.35
CA THR A 121 5.64 24.94 -21.29
C THR A 121 6.35 24.44 -20.05
N GLY A 122 6.12 25.09 -18.91
CA GLY A 122 6.72 24.71 -17.64
C GLY A 122 6.37 25.70 -16.55
N SER A 123 6.81 25.41 -15.34
CA SER A 123 6.78 26.33 -14.22
C SER A 123 8.20 26.71 -13.80
N TRP A 124 8.30 27.61 -12.82
CA TRP A 124 9.57 27.91 -12.17
C TRP A 124 10.09 26.79 -11.24
N ILE A 125 9.31 25.74 -11.00
CA ILE A 125 9.68 24.53 -10.26
C ILE A 125 10.01 23.46 -11.30
N ASP A 126 11.28 23.04 -11.31
CA ASP A 126 11.85 22.00 -12.19
C ASP A 126 11.64 22.21 -13.70
N GLY A 127 11.11 23.36 -14.14
CA GLY A 127 10.75 23.58 -15.54
C GLY A 127 9.54 22.75 -16.01
N THR A 128 8.78 22.12 -15.10
CA THR A 128 7.65 21.24 -15.44
C THR A 128 6.33 21.72 -14.80
N LEU A 129 5.23 21.05 -15.11
CA LEU A 129 3.92 21.25 -14.45
C LEU A 129 3.59 20.12 -13.46
N ARG A 130 4.57 19.29 -13.09
CA ARG A 130 4.37 18.07 -12.30
C ARG A 130 3.71 18.34 -10.94
N THR A 131 3.99 19.48 -10.33
CA THR A 131 3.44 19.89 -9.02
C THR A 131 1.96 20.28 -9.03
N TRP A 132 1.32 20.32 -10.20
CA TRP A 132 -0.12 20.58 -10.28
C TRP A 132 -0.86 19.61 -11.21
N ALA A 133 -0.14 18.73 -11.91
CA ALA A 133 -0.67 17.87 -12.96
C ALA A 133 0.26 16.69 -13.28
N GLY A 134 1.10 16.29 -12.33
CA GLY A 134 2.02 15.16 -12.41
C GLY A 134 1.44 13.86 -11.91
N GLU A 135 0.45 13.92 -11.02
CA GLU A 135 -0.13 12.79 -10.33
C GLU A 135 -1.62 12.61 -10.68
N ALA A 136 -2.14 11.41 -10.37
CA ALA A 136 -3.46 10.99 -10.82
C ALA A 136 -4.59 11.72 -10.07
N GLU A 137 -4.36 12.03 -8.80
CA GLU A 137 -5.24 12.76 -7.89
C GLU A 137 -5.45 14.20 -8.37
N GLU A 138 -4.38 14.88 -8.78
CA GLU A 138 -4.43 16.22 -9.39
C GLU A 138 -5.19 16.18 -10.71
N SER A 139 -4.88 15.19 -11.55
CA SER A 139 -5.57 14.97 -12.83
C SER A 139 -7.07 14.76 -12.64
N LEU A 140 -7.48 14.01 -11.61
CA LEU A 140 -8.88 13.80 -11.26
C LEU A 140 -9.54 15.11 -10.79
N ALA A 141 -8.85 15.92 -9.98
CA ALA A 141 -9.35 17.23 -9.57
C ALA A 141 -9.57 18.15 -10.79
N TRP A 142 -8.63 18.17 -11.75
CA TRP A 142 -8.77 18.94 -12.99
C TRP A 142 -9.96 18.48 -13.82
N GLN A 143 -10.16 17.17 -13.96
CA GLN A 143 -11.33 16.61 -14.65
C GLN A 143 -12.63 17.11 -14.01
N ARG A 144 -12.73 17.07 -12.67
CA ARG A 144 -13.90 17.55 -11.92
C ARG A 144 -14.16 19.05 -12.12
N LEU A 145 -13.11 19.87 -12.14
CA LEU A 145 -13.23 21.30 -12.46
C LEU A 145 -13.75 21.52 -13.89
N VAL A 146 -13.20 20.80 -14.87
CA VAL A 146 -13.62 20.90 -16.28
C VAL A 146 -15.09 20.49 -16.46
N GLU A 147 -15.54 19.44 -15.77
CA GLU A 147 -16.95 19.03 -15.77
C GLU A 147 -17.87 20.12 -15.21
N ALA A 148 -17.50 20.74 -14.09
CA ALA A 148 -18.27 21.83 -13.48
C ALA A 148 -18.31 23.08 -14.36
N ARG A 149 -17.18 23.45 -14.96
CA ARG A 149 -17.07 24.57 -15.90
C ARG A 149 -17.92 24.36 -17.14
N THR A 150 -17.86 23.17 -17.73
CA THR A 150 -18.66 22.82 -18.92
C THR A 150 -20.15 22.93 -18.60
N SER A 151 -20.57 22.37 -17.46
CA SER A 151 -21.96 22.44 -16.98
C SER A 151 -22.44 23.89 -16.80
N LEU A 152 -21.58 24.78 -16.26
CA LEU A 152 -21.90 26.20 -16.08
C LEU A 152 -22.02 26.94 -17.42
N VAL A 153 -21.08 26.72 -18.34
CA VAL A 153 -21.07 27.38 -19.66
C VAL A 153 -22.28 26.97 -20.48
N ASP A 154 -22.59 25.67 -20.53
CA ASP A 154 -23.76 25.15 -21.25
C ASP A 154 -25.08 25.71 -20.67
N PHE A 155 -25.16 25.80 -19.33
CA PHE A 155 -26.32 26.39 -18.66
C PHE A 155 -26.47 27.90 -18.95
N GLU A 156 -25.37 28.66 -18.94
CA GLU A 156 -25.39 30.09 -19.24
C GLU A 156 -25.84 30.36 -20.69
N GLU A 157 -25.43 29.52 -21.65
CA GLU A 157 -25.87 29.64 -23.04
C GLU A 157 -27.40 29.56 -23.16
N GLU A 158 -28.03 28.65 -22.40
CA GLU A 158 -29.48 28.50 -22.38
C GLU A 158 -30.19 29.55 -21.50
N TYR A 159 -29.58 29.96 -20.38
CA TYR A 159 -30.16 30.83 -19.36
C TYR A 159 -29.27 32.04 -18.99
N PRO A 160 -28.94 32.94 -19.93
CA PRO A 160 -27.92 33.98 -19.76
C PRO A 160 -28.27 35.09 -18.75
N ASN A 161 -29.47 35.07 -18.18
CA ASN A 161 -29.92 36.06 -17.18
C ASN A 161 -30.30 35.38 -15.85
N HIS A 162 -29.88 34.13 -15.62
CA HIS A 162 -30.16 33.43 -14.37
C HIS A 162 -29.44 34.16 -13.21
N PRO A 163 -30.14 34.50 -12.12
CA PRO A 163 -29.58 35.34 -11.04
C PRO A 163 -28.44 34.69 -10.26
N GLY A 164 -28.22 33.38 -10.43
CA GLY A 164 -27.13 32.65 -9.79
C GLY A 164 -25.81 32.60 -10.58
N LEU A 165 -25.77 33.13 -11.81
CA LEU A 165 -24.56 33.05 -12.66
C LEU A 165 -23.35 33.75 -12.01
N ASP A 166 -23.54 34.93 -11.43
CA ASP A 166 -22.43 35.67 -10.78
C ASP A 166 -21.77 34.84 -9.67
N ASN A 167 -22.58 34.21 -8.81
CA ASN A 167 -22.07 33.35 -7.72
C ASN A 167 -21.43 32.07 -8.24
N ALA A 168 -21.96 31.50 -9.33
CA ALA A 168 -21.41 30.30 -9.95
C ALA A 168 -20.04 30.59 -10.60
N TRP A 169 -19.91 31.71 -11.31
CA TRP A 169 -18.64 32.16 -11.87
C TRP A 169 -17.62 32.52 -10.79
N GLU A 170 -18.03 33.19 -9.71
CA GLU A 170 -17.15 33.45 -8.56
C GLU A 170 -16.64 32.14 -7.95
N SER A 171 -17.52 31.15 -7.75
CA SER A 171 -17.12 29.83 -7.22
C SER A 171 -16.19 29.09 -8.16
N LEU A 172 -16.42 29.18 -9.48
CA LEU A 172 -15.51 28.62 -10.48
C LEU A 172 -14.12 29.26 -10.43
N TYR A 173 -14.03 30.58 -10.38
CA TYR A 173 -12.73 31.27 -10.29
C TYR A 173 -11.96 30.93 -9.01
N ILE A 174 -12.66 30.69 -7.90
CA ILE A 174 -12.03 30.20 -6.68
C ILE A 174 -11.52 28.76 -6.90
N ALA A 175 -12.31 27.88 -7.50
CA ALA A 175 -11.92 26.49 -7.80
C ALA A 175 -10.81 26.36 -8.87
N GLU A 176 -10.60 27.39 -9.70
CA GLU A 176 -9.48 27.51 -10.64
C GLU A 176 -8.14 27.89 -9.95
N GLY A 177 -8.14 28.15 -8.64
CA GLY A 177 -6.92 28.42 -7.87
C GLY A 177 -5.94 27.24 -7.90
N SER A 178 -4.66 27.50 -8.15
CA SER A 178 -3.64 26.46 -8.26
C SER A 178 -3.34 25.76 -6.93
N ASP A 179 -3.60 26.43 -5.80
CA ASP A 179 -3.40 25.88 -4.45
C ASP A 179 -4.14 24.57 -4.21
N TRP A 180 -5.31 24.36 -4.81
CA TRP A 180 -6.05 23.09 -4.67
C TRP A 180 -5.24 21.91 -5.21
N TYR A 181 -4.61 22.10 -6.36
CA TYR A 181 -3.85 21.06 -7.06
C TYR A 181 -2.48 20.86 -6.44
N TRP A 182 -1.88 21.92 -5.89
CA TRP A 182 -0.63 21.84 -5.15
C TRP A 182 -0.69 20.87 -3.97
N TRP A 183 -1.85 20.75 -3.30
CA TRP A 183 -2.02 19.86 -2.13
C TRP A 183 -2.57 18.47 -2.50
N TYR A 184 -2.83 18.20 -3.77
CA TYR A 184 -3.22 16.85 -4.20
C TYR A 184 -1.99 16.09 -4.68
N GLY A 185 -1.95 14.79 -4.42
CA GLY A 185 -0.80 13.96 -4.73
C GLY A 185 0.05 13.70 -3.50
N LEU A 186 1.27 13.24 -3.73
CA LEU A 186 2.22 12.85 -2.69
C LEU A 186 3.38 13.83 -2.56
N ASP A 187 3.62 14.66 -3.57
CA ASP A 187 4.79 15.54 -3.59
C ASP A 187 4.70 16.70 -2.57
N GLN A 188 3.50 17.02 -2.08
CA GLN A 188 3.24 18.02 -1.05
C GLN A 188 2.28 17.50 0.02
N ASP A 189 2.39 18.01 1.24
CA ASP A 189 1.50 17.70 2.36
C ASP A 189 1.20 18.99 3.14
N SER A 190 -0.08 19.35 3.26
CA SER A 190 -0.49 20.53 4.04
C SER A 190 -0.66 20.24 5.54
N GLY A 191 -0.62 18.97 5.93
CA GLY A 191 -1.02 18.43 7.22
C GLY A 191 -2.54 18.33 7.42
N TYR A 192 -3.33 18.75 6.42
CA TYR A 192 -4.79 18.87 6.47
C TYR A 192 -5.45 18.69 5.09
N ASP A 193 -4.89 17.82 4.24
CA ASP A 193 -5.29 17.68 2.83
C ASP A 193 -6.78 17.31 2.67
N GLU A 194 -7.34 16.59 3.63
CA GLU A 194 -8.78 16.29 3.67
C GLU A 194 -9.64 17.56 3.75
N ASN A 195 -9.17 18.61 4.44
CA ASN A 195 -9.88 19.88 4.52
C ASN A 195 -9.76 20.67 3.21
N TRP A 196 -8.61 20.61 2.54
CA TRP A 196 -8.42 21.20 1.20
C TRP A 196 -9.35 20.55 0.18
N ASP A 197 -9.46 19.22 0.17
CA ASP A 197 -10.39 18.48 -0.70
C ASP A 197 -11.85 18.91 -0.46
N VAL A 198 -12.26 18.98 0.80
CA VAL A 198 -13.62 19.41 1.17
C VAL A 198 -13.89 20.84 0.69
N LEU A 199 -12.97 21.78 0.92
CA LEU A 199 -13.13 23.17 0.50
C LEU A 199 -13.21 23.31 -1.03
N PHE A 200 -12.34 22.64 -1.77
CA PHE A 200 -12.38 22.59 -3.23
C PHE A 200 -13.75 22.09 -3.72
N LYS A 201 -14.21 20.95 -3.19
CA LYS A 201 -15.51 20.38 -3.57
C LYS A 201 -16.71 21.22 -3.13
N VAL A 202 -16.60 22.01 -2.05
CA VAL A 202 -17.63 22.99 -1.68
C VAL A 202 -17.75 24.04 -2.78
N HIS A 203 -16.64 24.54 -3.32
CA HIS A 203 -16.67 25.50 -4.44
C HIS A 203 -17.27 24.87 -5.69
N LEU A 204 -16.89 23.65 -6.05
CA LEU A 204 -17.55 22.92 -7.16
C LEU A 204 -19.06 22.78 -6.91
N SER A 205 -19.46 22.39 -5.70
CA SER A 205 -20.88 22.25 -5.34
C SER A 205 -21.65 23.56 -5.44
N ASN A 206 -21.01 24.68 -5.09
CA ASN A 206 -21.62 26.01 -5.17
C ASN A 206 -21.89 26.44 -6.60
N ILE A 207 -21.09 25.99 -7.58
CA ILE A 207 -21.36 26.21 -9.01
C ILE A 207 -22.74 25.61 -9.34
N TYR A 208 -22.92 24.30 -9.16
CA TYR A 208 -24.17 23.60 -9.46
C TYR A 208 -25.37 24.13 -8.67
N ARG A 209 -25.22 24.33 -7.34
CA ARG A 209 -26.30 24.83 -6.47
C ARG A 209 -26.76 26.23 -6.87
N SER A 210 -25.84 27.11 -7.29
CA SER A 210 -26.18 28.48 -7.68
C SER A 210 -27.05 28.55 -8.94
N ILE A 211 -26.88 27.59 -9.85
CA ILE A 211 -27.68 27.46 -11.08
C ILE A 211 -28.79 26.40 -10.99
N ASN A 212 -29.05 25.84 -9.80
CA ASN A 212 -30.06 24.82 -9.54
C ASN A 212 -29.90 23.54 -10.38
N LEU A 213 -28.67 23.14 -10.68
CA LEU A 213 -28.37 21.83 -11.24
C LEU A 213 -28.18 20.80 -10.12
N GLU A 214 -28.48 19.54 -10.43
CA GLU A 214 -28.19 18.42 -9.53
C GLU A 214 -26.68 18.24 -9.36
N LEU A 215 -26.26 17.81 -8.17
CA LEU A 215 -24.86 17.59 -7.87
C LEU A 215 -24.40 16.25 -8.45
N PRO A 216 -23.23 16.21 -9.12
CA PRO A 216 -22.51 14.96 -9.36
C PRO A 216 -22.35 14.14 -8.07
N PRO A 217 -22.33 12.80 -8.14
CA PRO A 217 -22.23 11.92 -6.97
C PRO A 217 -21.13 12.27 -5.98
N TYR A 218 -19.93 12.54 -6.49
CA TYR A 218 -18.75 12.85 -5.69
C TYR A 218 -18.86 14.19 -4.93
N LEU A 219 -19.91 15.00 -5.21
CA LEU A 219 -20.24 16.24 -4.52
C LEU A 219 -21.47 16.14 -3.62
N GLN A 220 -22.19 15.00 -3.63
CA GLN A 220 -23.37 14.83 -2.80
C GLN A 220 -23.00 14.58 -1.34
N ASP A 221 -22.00 13.73 -1.11
CA ASP A 221 -21.39 13.51 0.20
C ASP A 221 -19.91 13.93 0.16
N LEU A 222 -19.59 15.00 0.89
CA LEU A 222 -18.24 15.54 0.95
C LEU A 222 -17.38 14.80 1.98
N TRP A 223 -18.02 14.29 3.04
CA TRP A 223 -17.43 13.42 4.05
C TRP A 223 -18.54 12.81 4.91
N THR A 224 -18.54 11.49 5.07
CA THR A 224 -19.50 10.77 5.93
C THR A 224 -18.73 10.19 7.11
N GLY A 225 -19.22 10.37 8.34
CA GLY A 225 -18.66 9.66 9.50
C GLY A 225 -18.92 8.15 9.40
N ALA A 226 -18.09 7.33 10.05
CA ALA A 226 -18.37 5.92 10.21
C ALA A 226 -19.61 5.69 11.10
N ALA A 227 -20.37 4.63 10.82
CA ALA A 227 -21.40 4.15 11.72
C ALA A 227 -20.78 3.61 13.02
N THR A 228 -21.47 3.82 14.14
CA THR A 228 -21.11 3.18 15.41
C THR A 228 -21.72 1.79 15.44
N PRO A 229 -20.95 0.72 15.67
CA PRO A 229 -21.50 -0.62 15.79
C PRO A 229 -22.31 -0.77 17.09
N GLU A 230 -23.37 -1.59 17.07
CA GLU A 230 -24.14 -1.98 18.26
C GLU A 230 -23.27 -2.82 19.20
N VAL A 231 -22.52 -3.76 18.63
CA VAL A 231 -21.51 -4.56 19.31
C VAL A 231 -20.16 -4.28 18.65
N PRO A 232 -19.16 -3.75 19.37
CA PRO A 232 -17.84 -3.50 18.81
C PRO A 232 -17.06 -4.80 18.60
N TYR A 233 -15.98 -4.74 17.81
CA TYR A 233 -15.06 -5.87 17.64
C TYR A 233 -14.55 -6.42 18.98
N GLY A 234 -14.66 -7.74 19.14
CA GLY A 234 -14.24 -8.48 20.34
C GLY A 234 -12.94 -9.27 20.16
N GLY A 235 -12.50 -9.51 18.93
CA GLY A 235 -11.30 -10.27 18.59
C GLY A 235 -11.42 -10.97 17.24
N ILE A 236 -10.48 -11.87 16.96
CA ILE A 236 -10.54 -12.71 15.75
C ILE A 236 -11.69 -13.71 15.82
N ILE A 237 -12.25 -14.07 14.66
CA ILE A 237 -13.33 -15.08 14.52
C ILE A 237 -12.94 -16.15 13.51
N GLU A 238 -13.53 -17.34 13.63
CA GLU A 238 -13.28 -18.48 12.74
C GLU A 238 -14.62 -19.12 12.29
N PRO A 239 -15.52 -18.36 11.63
CA PRO A 239 -16.84 -18.89 11.28
C PRO A 239 -16.76 -20.03 10.26
N MET A 240 -17.74 -20.92 10.31
CA MET A 240 -18.02 -21.92 9.28
C MET A 240 -18.92 -21.28 8.23
N ILE A 241 -18.50 -21.29 6.97
CA ILE A 241 -19.25 -20.64 5.88
C ILE A 241 -20.26 -21.64 5.33
N ASP A 242 -21.39 -21.77 6.00
CA ASP A 242 -22.45 -22.73 5.71
C ASP A 242 -23.84 -22.08 5.56
N GLY A 243 -23.95 -20.78 5.83
CA GLY A 243 -25.20 -20.02 5.75
C GLY A 243 -26.05 -20.11 7.02
N LEU A 244 -25.48 -20.57 8.14
CA LEU A 244 -26.14 -20.70 9.44
C LEU A 244 -25.34 -19.96 10.53
N ALA A 245 -26.02 -19.15 11.35
CA ALA A 245 -25.38 -18.53 12.50
C ALA A 245 -25.38 -19.44 13.73
N LEU A 246 -24.29 -20.17 13.97
CA LEU A 246 -24.15 -21.02 15.14
C LEU A 246 -23.86 -20.21 16.42
N PRO A 247 -24.29 -20.68 17.61
CA PRO A 247 -23.99 -19.99 18.87
C PRO A 247 -22.47 -19.81 19.09
N GLY A 248 -22.04 -18.58 19.35
CA GLY A 248 -20.65 -18.25 19.66
C GLY A 248 -19.70 -18.17 18.46
N GLU A 249 -20.23 -18.33 17.24
CA GLU A 249 -19.47 -18.26 15.99
C GLU A 249 -19.05 -16.84 15.62
N TRP A 250 -19.96 -15.89 15.81
CA TRP A 250 -19.80 -14.49 15.43
C TRP A 250 -19.49 -13.55 16.61
N ASP A 251 -19.20 -14.08 17.81
CA ASP A 251 -19.03 -13.30 19.06
C ASP A 251 -17.90 -12.25 19.01
N GLY A 252 -16.90 -12.43 18.15
CA GLY A 252 -15.80 -11.47 17.96
C GLY A 252 -16.06 -10.38 16.91
N ALA A 253 -17.11 -10.52 16.09
CA ALA A 253 -17.44 -9.59 15.03
C ALA A 253 -18.11 -8.30 15.54
N ALA A 254 -17.91 -7.21 14.81
CA ALA A 254 -18.70 -6.01 15.01
C ALA A 254 -20.08 -6.15 14.37
N LYS A 255 -21.13 -5.77 15.10
CA LYS A 255 -22.53 -5.84 14.67
C LYS A 255 -23.06 -4.46 14.30
N TYR A 256 -23.76 -4.36 13.16
CA TYR A 256 -24.42 -3.15 12.68
C TYR A 256 -25.90 -3.43 12.36
N GLU A 257 -26.78 -2.51 12.74
CA GLU A 257 -28.20 -2.56 12.38
C GLU A 257 -28.43 -1.96 10.98
N ALA A 258 -29.47 -2.46 10.31
CA ALA A 258 -30.00 -1.96 9.06
C ALA A 258 -31.39 -1.35 9.31
N PRO A 259 -31.49 -0.04 9.63
CA PRO A 259 -32.73 0.56 10.15
C PRO A 259 -33.74 0.94 9.06
N VAL A 260 -33.45 0.67 7.78
CA VAL A 260 -34.26 1.08 6.63
C VAL A 260 -35.00 -0.14 6.11
N ASP A 261 -36.32 -0.07 5.96
CA ASP A 261 -37.10 -1.18 5.40
C ASP A 261 -36.85 -1.31 3.88
N GLY A 262 -36.13 -2.35 3.48
CA GLY A 262 -35.83 -2.82 2.13
C GLY A 262 -36.97 -3.58 1.46
N GLY A 263 -38.13 -3.74 2.12
CA GLY A 263 -39.33 -4.28 1.52
C GLY A 263 -39.36 -5.80 1.41
N ASP A 264 -39.03 -6.34 0.23
CA ASP A 264 -39.04 -7.79 -0.07
C ASP A 264 -37.65 -8.35 -0.40
N PHE A 265 -36.62 -7.55 -0.14
CA PHE A 265 -35.24 -7.98 0.02
C PHE A 265 -34.60 -7.11 1.11
N ASP A 266 -35.15 -7.22 2.31
CA ASP A 266 -34.80 -6.45 3.51
C ASP A 266 -33.50 -6.99 4.13
N ILE A 267 -32.68 -6.10 4.67
CA ILE A 267 -31.51 -6.42 5.48
C ILE A 267 -31.89 -6.09 6.93
N ASP A 268 -31.81 -7.06 7.84
CA ASP A 268 -32.10 -6.85 9.26
C ASP A 268 -30.87 -6.30 10.00
N GLU A 269 -29.76 -7.01 9.84
CA GLU A 269 -28.48 -6.69 10.49
C GLU A 269 -27.33 -7.32 9.71
N PHE A 270 -26.12 -6.81 9.94
CA PHE A 270 -24.93 -7.49 9.45
C PHE A 270 -23.78 -7.40 10.44
N TYR A 271 -22.90 -8.37 10.31
CA TYR A 271 -21.71 -8.55 11.11
C TYR A 271 -20.50 -8.47 10.21
N ILE A 272 -19.44 -7.84 10.71
CA ILE A 272 -18.13 -7.81 10.07
C ILE A 272 -17.08 -8.22 11.08
N GLY A 273 -16.26 -9.19 10.72
CA GLY A 273 -15.18 -9.71 11.56
C GLY A 273 -13.97 -10.06 10.71
N TYR A 274 -12.91 -10.54 11.36
CA TYR A 274 -11.67 -10.90 10.67
C TYR A 274 -10.93 -12.02 11.41
N ASP A 275 -10.09 -12.74 10.68
CA ASP A 275 -9.02 -13.57 11.25
C ASP A 275 -7.66 -13.02 10.83
N SER A 276 -6.62 -13.85 10.83
CA SER A 276 -5.28 -13.50 10.36
C SER A 276 -5.13 -13.43 8.85
N SER A 277 -6.19 -13.59 8.05
CA SER A 277 -6.10 -13.67 6.57
C SER A 277 -7.34 -13.19 5.81
N ASN A 278 -8.49 -13.14 6.46
CA ASN A 278 -9.79 -12.96 5.86
C ASN A 278 -10.61 -11.92 6.63
N VAL A 279 -11.42 -11.17 5.88
CA VAL A 279 -12.59 -10.49 6.38
C VAL A 279 -13.78 -11.42 6.21
N PHE A 280 -14.59 -11.52 7.26
CA PHE A 280 -15.84 -12.26 7.25
C PHE A 280 -17.01 -11.31 7.35
N LEU A 281 -18.05 -11.57 6.58
CA LEU A 281 -19.32 -10.87 6.71
C LEU A 281 -20.45 -11.88 6.87
N ARG A 282 -21.34 -11.61 7.82
CA ARG A 282 -22.65 -12.25 7.94
C ARG A 282 -23.70 -11.20 7.69
N ILE A 283 -24.66 -11.49 6.84
CA ILE A 283 -25.74 -10.58 6.46
C ILE A 283 -27.05 -11.32 6.69
N ASP A 284 -27.84 -10.81 7.62
CA ASP A 284 -29.17 -11.31 7.93
C ASP A 284 -30.13 -10.56 7.01
N ALA A 285 -30.61 -11.23 5.97
CA ALA A 285 -31.46 -10.67 4.94
C ALA A 285 -32.36 -11.75 4.34
N ASP A 286 -33.40 -11.35 3.61
CA ASP A 286 -34.27 -12.29 2.89
C ASP A 286 -33.45 -13.25 1.99
N THR A 287 -33.76 -14.55 2.05
CA THR A 287 -32.98 -15.62 1.42
C THR A 287 -33.66 -16.15 0.14
N PRO A 288 -32.97 -16.97 -0.69
CA PRO A 288 -33.61 -17.67 -1.80
C PRO A 288 -34.84 -18.50 -1.40
N THR A 289 -34.91 -18.99 -0.16
CA THR A 289 -36.09 -19.70 0.35
C THR A 289 -37.27 -18.74 0.46
N ASP A 290 -37.06 -17.55 1.02
CA ASP A 290 -38.09 -16.52 1.20
C ASP A 290 -38.61 -15.98 -0.13
N PHE A 291 -37.70 -15.77 -1.10
CA PHE A 291 -38.06 -15.34 -2.45
C PHE A 291 -38.94 -16.37 -3.17
N ASN A 292 -38.67 -17.66 -2.97
CA ASN A 292 -39.44 -18.74 -3.57
C ASN A 292 -40.83 -18.91 -2.92
N GLU A 293 -40.95 -18.63 -1.62
CA GLU A 293 -42.23 -18.61 -0.93
C GLU A 293 -43.08 -17.39 -1.30
N ASN A 294 -42.43 -16.25 -1.59
CA ASN A 294 -43.07 -14.98 -1.96
C ASN A 294 -42.59 -14.47 -3.33
N PRO A 295 -42.91 -15.17 -4.43
CA PRO A 295 -42.38 -14.82 -5.75
C PRO A 295 -42.91 -13.47 -6.23
N ARG A 296 -41.99 -12.66 -6.78
CA ARG A 296 -42.31 -11.37 -7.42
C ARG A 296 -42.84 -11.57 -8.85
N ASP A 297 -43.79 -10.72 -9.25
CA ASP A 297 -44.25 -10.58 -10.65
C ASP A 297 -43.81 -9.20 -11.15
N SER A 298 -42.52 -9.08 -11.48
CA SER A 298 -41.82 -7.82 -11.76
C SER A 298 -40.83 -8.01 -12.92
N GLU A 299 -40.54 -6.93 -13.67
CA GLU A 299 -39.50 -6.93 -14.71
C GLU A 299 -38.08 -7.07 -14.11
N ASN A 300 -37.91 -6.71 -12.83
CA ASN A 300 -36.74 -7.06 -12.02
C ASN A 300 -37.09 -8.24 -11.11
N ASP A 301 -36.51 -9.41 -11.38
CA ASP A 301 -36.74 -10.66 -10.64
C ASP A 301 -35.45 -11.44 -10.32
N LEU A 302 -34.28 -10.90 -10.67
CA LEU A 302 -32.98 -11.48 -10.33
C LEU A 302 -32.45 -10.84 -9.05
N PRO A 303 -32.27 -11.59 -7.94
CA PRO A 303 -31.73 -11.03 -6.71
C PRO A 303 -30.24 -10.73 -6.85
N ASP A 304 -29.78 -9.67 -6.19
CA ASP A 304 -28.38 -9.32 -6.02
C ASP A 304 -28.10 -8.86 -4.59
N LEU A 305 -26.98 -9.31 -4.02
CA LEU A 305 -26.49 -8.89 -2.71
C LEU A 305 -25.00 -8.58 -2.85
N ALA A 306 -24.63 -7.32 -2.63
CA ALA A 306 -23.28 -6.84 -2.86
C ALA A 306 -22.74 -6.04 -1.68
N ILE A 307 -21.45 -6.21 -1.41
CA ILE A 307 -20.69 -5.51 -0.38
C ILE A 307 -19.73 -4.56 -1.08
N TYR A 308 -19.85 -3.26 -0.81
CA TYR A 308 -18.99 -2.23 -1.36
C TYR A 308 -17.95 -1.83 -0.32
N PHE A 309 -16.67 -1.85 -0.69
CA PHE A 309 -15.57 -1.39 0.14
C PHE A 309 -15.00 -0.09 -0.41
N MET A 310 -14.81 0.88 0.49
CA MET A 310 -14.10 2.12 0.22
C MET A 310 -12.64 1.82 -0.10
N GLN A 311 -12.00 2.67 -0.90
CA GLN A 311 -10.55 2.65 -1.07
C GLN A 311 -9.84 2.53 0.31
N PRO A 312 -9.03 1.48 0.53
CA PRO A 312 -8.29 1.30 1.78
C PRO A 312 -7.45 2.52 2.14
N ASN A 313 -7.48 2.91 3.41
CA ASN A 313 -6.80 4.07 3.98
C ASN A 313 -7.08 5.41 3.27
N ALA A 314 -8.19 5.55 2.53
CA ALA A 314 -8.54 6.82 1.91
C ALA A 314 -8.70 7.92 2.97
N ILE A 315 -7.88 8.97 2.86
CA ILE A 315 -7.84 10.11 3.78
C ILE A 315 -8.88 11.17 3.35
N ASN A 316 -9.19 11.22 2.05
CA ASN A 316 -10.20 12.11 1.46
C ASN A 316 -11.00 11.38 0.35
N PHE A 317 -11.94 12.06 -0.32
CA PHE A 317 -12.79 11.45 -1.35
C PHE A 317 -12.32 11.79 -2.79
N ASN A 318 -11.06 12.20 -2.98
CA ASN A 318 -10.43 12.43 -4.29
C ASN A 318 -9.60 11.23 -4.74
N GLU A 319 -10.20 10.05 -4.63
CA GLU A 319 -9.55 8.78 -4.94
C GLU A 319 -9.75 8.39 -6.41
N VAL A 320 -8.65 8.10 -7.11
CA VAL A 320 -8.67 7.68 -8.52
C VAL A 320 -9.23 6.28 -8.70
N GLU A 321 -9.84 6.05 -9.87
CA GLU A 321 -10.48 4.77 -10.21
C GLU A 321 -11.47 4.29 -9.12
N THR A 322 -12.27 5.19 -8.56
CA THR A 322 -13.33 4.86 -7.59
C THR A 322 -14.71 5.23 -8.11
N ASN A 323 -15.72 4.50 -7.65
CA ASN A 323 -17.12 4.69 -8.03
C ASN A 323 -17.93 5.19 -6.83
N PHE A 324 -18.99 5.95 -7.09
CA PHE A 324 -19.84 6.55 -6.06
C PHE A 324 -21.28 6.03 -6.12
N ARG A 325 -21.59 5.17 -7.10
CA ARG A 325 -22.92 4.59 -7.29
C ARG A 325 -22.96 3.08 -7.09
N THR A 326 -24.10 2.59 -6.61
CA THR A 326 -24.43 1.16 -6.62
C THR A 326 -24.54 0.65 -8.07
N TYR A 327 -24.23 -0.63 -8.27
CA TYR A 327 -24.10 -1.26 -9.57
C TYR A 327 -25.43 -1.33 -10.34
N TYR A 328 -26.53 -1.72 -9.69
CA TYR A 328 -27.83 -1.87 -10.34
C TYR A 328 -28.72 -0.65 -10.18
N GLY A 329 -28.95 -0.20 -8.95
CA GLY A 329 -29.87 0.90 -8.64
C GLY A 329 -29.34 2.30 -8.93
N ASN A 330 -28.05 2.47 -9.23
CA ASN A 330 -27.38 3.76 -9.41
C ASN A 330 -27.58 4.73 -8.24
N GLN A 331 -27.80 4.21 -7.02
CA GLN A 331 -27.93 5.03 -5.82
C GLN A 331 -26.56 5.45 -5.29
N ILE A 332 -26.50 6.56 -4.58
CA ILE A 332 -25.23 7.15 -4.09
C ILE A 332 -24.75 6.39 -2.86
N LEU A 333 -23.52 5.86 -2.90
CA LEU A 333 -22.90 5.11 -1.82
C LEU A 333 -22.44 6.00 -0.66
N GLY A 334 -22.06 7.24 -0.95
CA GLY A 334 -21.57 8.20 0.03
C GLY A 334 -20.09 8.03 0.45
N PHE A 335 -19.32 7.26 -0.33
CA PHE A 335 -17.86 7.13 -0.24
C PHE A 335 -17.26 6.67 -1.60
N PRO A 336 -15.95 6.86 -1.84
CA PRO A 336 -15.27 6.38 -3.04
C PRO A 336 -15.04 4.86 -2.99
N ALA A 337 -15.98 4.10 -3.55
CA ALA A 337 -15.90 2.63 -3.57
C ALA A 337 -14.84 2.15 -4.57
N LYS A 338 -13.91 1.31 -4.10
CA LYS A 338 -12.87 0.69 -4.92
C LYS A 338 -13.21 -0.75 -5.28
N TYR A 339 -13.79 -1.49 -4.34
CA TYR A 339 -14.09 -2.90 -4.49
C TYR A 339 -15.58 -3.15 -4.25
N MET A 340 -16.13 -4.10 -5.00
CA MET A 340 -17.47 -4.65 -4.79
C MET A 340 -17.40 -6.17 -4.81
N VAL A 341 -17.89 -6.82 -3.77
CA VAL A 341 -17.99 -8.28 -3.66
C VAL A 341 -19.46 -8.66 -3.74
N ALA A 342 -19.87 -9.31 -4.82
CA ALA A 342 -21.25 -9.71 -5.07
C ALA A 342 -21.46 -11.22 -4.88
N PHE A 343 -22.59 -11.61 -4.30
CA PHE A 343 -22.99 -13.01 -4.18
C PHE A 343 -23.36 -13.59 -5.57
N ASP A 344 -22.81 -14.74 -5.94
CA ASP A 344 -23.11 -15.38 -7.21
C ASP A 344 -24.27 -16.37 -7.10
N PHE A 345 -25.50 -15.85 -7.21
CA PHE A 345 -26.72 -16.66 -7.21
C PHE A 345 -26.75 -17.72 -8.33
N ASN A 346 -26.00 -17.55 -9.43
CA ASN A 346 -25.98 -18.53 -10.52
C ASN A 346 -25.17 -19.79 -10.20
N ASN A 347 -24.28 -19.71 -9.21
CA ASN A 347 -23.45 -20.82 -8.74
C ASN A 347 -23.86 -21.28 -7.33
N LEU A 348 -25.05 -20.92 -6.87
CA LEU A 348 -25.63 -21.43 -5.63
C LEU A 348 -25.98 -22.92 -5.79
N ARG A 349 -25.48 -23.74 -4.87
CA ARG A 349 -25.78 -25.17 -4.79
C ARG A 349 -26.96 -25.45 -3.87
N GLU A 350 -27.46 -26.69 -3.94
CA GLU A 350 -28.56 -27.17 -3.08
C GLU A 350 -28.18 -27.22 -1.59
N ASP A 351 -26.88 -27.30 -1.28
CA ASP A 351 -26.32 -27.26 0.08
C ASP A 351 -26.11 -25.83 0.60
N GLY A 352 -26.55 -24.80 -0.13
CA GLY A 352 -26.37 -23.39 0.24
C GLY A 352 -25.01 -22.81 -0.12
N SER A 353 -24.01 -23.63 -0.48
CA SER A 353 -22.68 -23.13 -0.84
C SER A 353 -22.69 -22.39 -2.18
N ALA A 354 -21.92 -21.32 -2.27
CA ALA A 354 -21.85 -20.47 -3.44
C ALA A 354 -20.43 -19.89 -3.65
N LYS A 355 -20.33 -19.03 -4.66
CA LYS A 355 -19.16 -18.20 -4.94
C LYS A 355 -19.53 -16.75 -4.78
N TRP A 356 -18.53 -15.92 -4.52
CA TRP A 356 -18.64 -14.48 -4.70
C TRP A 356 -17.81 -14.03 -5.89
N ILE A 357 -18.16 -12.88 -6.45
CA ILE A 357 -17.49 -12.24 -7.57
C ILE A 357 -16.95 -10.90 -7.10
N LEU A 358 -15.66 -10.67 -7.32
CA LEU A 358 -15.00 -9.40 -7.03
C LEU A 358 -14.98 -8.54 -8.28
N PHE A 359 -15.42 -7.30 -8.09
CA PHE A 359 -15.32 -6.22 -9.05
C PHE A 359 -14.44 -5.11 -8.49
N THR A 360 -13.63 -4.51 -9.37
CA THR A 360 -12.81 -3.34 -9.07
C THR A 360 -13.33 -2.15 -9.87
N ALA A 361 -13.47 -1.01 -9.20
CA ALA A 361 -13.87 0.23 -9.84
C ALA A 361 -12.77 0.74 -10.79
N LYS A 362 -13.20 1.33 -11.90
CA LYS A 362 -12.34 2.02 -12.88
C LYS A 362 -12.68 3.50 -13.02
N GLY A 363 -13.47 4.02 -12.10
CA GLY A 363 -13.97 5.38 -12.15
C GLY A 363 -14.91 5.61 -13.32
N LYS A 364 -15.02 6.87 -13.72
CA LYS A 364 -15.93 7.32 -14.77
C LYS A 364 -15.26 7.25 -16.14
N SER A 365 -15.92 6.59 -17.10
CA SER A 365 -15.55 6.63 -18.53
C SER A 365 -16.73 7.18 -19.32
N GLY A 366 -16.54 8.34 -19.97
CA GLY A 366 -17.67 9.11 -20.52
C GLY A 366 -18.61 9.54 -19.39
N ASP A 367 -19.91 9.21 -19.50
CA ASP A 367 -20.93 9.57 -18.50
C ASP A 367 -21.23 8.46 -17.48
N LYS A 368 -20.55 7.30 -17.56
CA LYS A 368 -20.86 6.13 -16.74
C LYS A 368 -19.66 5.68 -15.91
N GLU A 369 -19.92 5.35 -14.66
CA GLU A 369 -18.98 4.62 -13.81
C GLU A 369 -18.81 3.20 -14.36
N GLN A 370 -17.59 2.66 -14.21
CA GLN A 370 -17.22 1.35 -14.73
C GLN A 370 -16.78 0.44 -13.60
N TRP A 371 -17.33 -0.76 -13.59
CA TRP A 371 -16.92 -1.87 -12.73
C TRP A 371 -16.34 -2.98 -13.61
N VAL A 372 -15.18 -3.50 -13.23
CA VAL A 372 -14.53 -4.60 -13.94
C VAL A 372 -14.47 -5.80 -13.01
N GLN A 373 -15.01 -6.93 -13.46
CA GLN A 373 -14.83 -8.19 -12.75
C GLN A 373 -13.36 -8.60 -12.80
N THR A 374 -12.74 -8.75 -11.64
CA THR A 374 -11.31 -9.07 -11.50
C THR A 374 -11.08 -10.48 -10.98
N LYS A 375 -11.99 -11.00 -10.14
CA LYS A 375 -11.85 -12.34 -9.56
C LYS A 375 -13.18 -12.98 -9.21
N SER A 376 -13.16 -14.29 -8.99
CA SER A 376 -14.23 -15.03 -8.33
C SER A 376 -13.61 -16.01 -7.34
N SER A 377 -14.27 -16.26 -6.22
CA SER A 377 -13.80 -17.23 -5.24
C SER A 377 -13.94 -18.67 -5.73
N SER A 378 -13.24 -19.58 -5.04
CA SER A 378 -13.62 -20.98 -5.04
C SER A 378 -15.02 -21.14 -4.46
N LEU A 379 -15.69 -22.23 -4.84
CA LEU A 379 -16.94 -22.61 -4.20
C LEU A 379 -16.73 -22.75 -2.67
N GLY A 380 -17.70 -22.30 -1.88
CA GLY A 380 -17.60 -22.20 -0.43
C GLY A 380 -16.92 -20.92 0.06
N GLY A 381 -16.62 -19.98 -0.84
CA GLY A 381 -16.21 -18.62 -0.47
C GLY A 381 -17.35 -17.79 0.13
N CYS A 382 -18.59 -18.16 -0.17
CA CYS A 382 -19.79 -17.70 0.52
C CYS A 382 -20.83 -18.82 0.57
N ALA A 383 -21.82 -18.67 1.44
CA ALA A 383 -22.94 -19.60 1.58
C ALA A 383 -24.23 -18.84 1.96
N VAL A 384 -25.38 -19.47 1.70
CA VAL A 384 -26.68 -18.98 2.16
C VAL A 384 -27.61 -20.13 2.53
N GLN A 385 -28.17 -20.06 3.74
CA GLN A 385 -29.29 -20.90 4.16
C GLN A 385 -30.30 -20.05 4.94
N ASP A 386 -30.02 -19.73 6.20
CA ASP A 386 -30.82 -18.81 7.03
C ASP A 386 -30.25 -17.39 6.97
N ILE A 387 -28.94 -17.26 6.70
CA ILE A 387 -28.20 -16.01 6.57
C ILE A 387 -27.23 -16.11 5.39
N TYR A 388 -26.72 -14.97 4.90
CA TYR A 388 -25.62 -14.94 3.93
C TYR A 388 -24.29 -14.79 4.65
N GLU A 389 -23.31 -15.61 4.28
CA GLU A 389 -21.97 -15.55 4.86
C GLU A 389 -20.90 -15.42 3.78
N PHE A 390 -19.89 -14.61 4.03
CA PHE A 390 -18.78 -14.35 3.11
C PHE A 390 -17.45 -14.56 3.83
N LYS A 391 -16.53 -15.25 3.16
CA LYS A 391 -15.11 -15.30 3.50
C LYS A 391 -14.31 -14.65 2.37
N ILE A 392 -13.74 -13.49 2.64
CA ILE A 392 -13.03 -12.66 1.67
C ILE A 392 -11.59 -12.51 2.16
N PRO A 393 -10.58 -13.08 1.47
CA PRO A 393 -9.20 -12.81 1.83
C PRO A 393 -8.95 -11.31 1.73
N TRP A 394 -8.45 -10.72 2.81
CA TRP A 394 -8.38 -9.26 2.93
C TRP A 394 -7.46 -8.60 1.86
N SER A 395 -6.53 -9.37 1.29
CA SER A 395 -5.61 -8.94 0.23
C SER A 395 -6.33 -8.73 -1.10
N GLU A 396 -7.43 -9.45 -1.35
CA GLU A 396 -8.24 -9.30 -2.58
C GLU A 396 -8.96 -7.95 -2.63
N ILE A 397 -9.22 -7.34 -1.46
CA ILE A 397 -9.83 -6.03 -1.33
C ILE A 397 -8.81 -4.96 -0.92
N GLY A 398 -7.52 -5.21 -1.18
CA GLY A 398 -6.44 -4.24 -0.99
C GLY A 398 -6.16 -3.86 0.47
N LEU A 399 -6.61 -4.68 1.43
CA LEU A 399 -6.31 -4.49 2.85
C LEU A 399 -5.00 -5.16 3.25
N SER A 400 -4.45 -4.70 4.37
CA SER A 400 -3.26 -5.23 5.02
C SER A 400 -3.40 -5.00 6.54
N PRO A 401 -2.59 -5.67 7.39
CA PRO A 401 -2.55 -5.35 8.81
C PRO A 401 -2.39 -3.83 9.05
N ARG A 402 -3.01 -3.31 10.10
CA ARG A 402 -3.10 -1.87 10.43
C ARG A 402 -3.94 -1.01 9.46
N TYR A 403 -4.45 -1.56 8.36
CA TYR A 403 -5.27 -0.79 7.42
C TYR A 403 -6.69 -0.61 7.93
N SER A 404 -7.33 0.45 7.47
CA SER A 404 -8.76 0.65 7.60
C SER A 404 -9.47 0.73 6.25
N THR A 405 -10.74 0.33 6.25
CA THR A 405 -11.67 0.59 5.16
C THR A 405 -13.07 0.78 5.73
N ARG A 406 -13.97 1.21 4.86
CA ARG A 406 -15.39 1.36 5.16
C ARG A 406 -16.21 0.50 4.23
N ALA A 407 -17.32 -0.04 4.73
CA ALA A 407 -18.16 -0.94 3.97
C ALA A 407 -19.65 -0.57 4.04
N LYS A 408 -20.37 -0.95 2.98
CA LYS A 408 -21.83 -0.97 2.93
C LYS A 408 -22.30 -2.25 2.23
N VAL A 409 -23.37 -2.81 2.74
CA VAL A 409 -24.11 -3.94 2.15
C VAL A 409 -25.33 -3.38 1.42
N VAL A 410 -25.62 -3.96 0.26
CA VAL A 410 -26.58 -3.42 -0.69
C VAL A 410 -27.39 -4.58 -1.26
N SER A 411 -28.71 -4.56 -1.09
CA SER A 411 -29.64 -5.55 -1.62
C SER A 411 -30.42 -4.96 -2.81
N SER A 412 -30.47 -5.70 -3.91
CA SER A 412 -30.96 -5.21 -5.19
C SER A 412 -31.79 -6.26 -5.94
N TRP A 413 -32.69 -5.79 -6.81
CA TRP A 413 -33.32 -6.62 -7.84
C TRP A 413 -32.91 -6.13 -9.23
N ALA A 414 -32.27 -7.00 -9.99
CA ALA A 414 -31.83 -6.73 -11.35
C ALA A 414 -32.85 -7.21 -12.40
N SER A 415 -32.91 -6.49 -13.53
CA SER A 415 -33.55 -6.96 -14.77
C SER A 415 -32.62 -7.91 -15.53
N ASP A 416 -31.33 -7.57 -15.58
CA ASP A 416 -30.26 -8.35 -16.18
C ASP A 416 -28.92 -7.94 -15.55
N LEU A 417 -27.82 -8.63 -15.88
CA LEU A 417 -26.48 -8.39 -15.30
C LEU A 417 -25.81 -7.09 -15.77
N THR A 418 -26.49 -6.25 -16.56
CA THR A 418 -25.93 -5.00 -17.08
C THR A 418 -25.94 -3.93 -15.99
N TYR A 419 -24.84 -3.19 -15.88
CA TYR A 419 -24.73 -2.03 -15.01
C TYR A 419 -25.88 -1.02 -15.21
N GLY A 420 -26.52 -0.64 -14.11
CA GLY A 420 -27.64 0.29 -14.07
C GLY A 420 -29.02 -0.29 -14.42
N ASN A 421 -29.13 -1.61 -14.63
CA ASN A 421 -30.39 -2.27 -14.96
C ASN A 421 -30.99 -3.01 -13.75
N GLY A 422 -31.38 -2.26 -12.73
CA GLY A 422 -32.12 -2.82 -11.59
C GLY A 422 -32.67 -1.76 -10.67
N VAL A 423 -33.16 -2.20 -9.51
CA VAL A 423 -33.71 -1.35 -8.45
C VAL A 423 -33.04 -1.72 -7.15
N GLU A 424 -32.51 -0.69 -6.48
CA GLU A 424 -31.99 -0.81 -5.12
C GLU A 424 -33.13 -0.99 -4.13
N MET A 425 -32.99 -1.95 -3.23
CA MET A 425 -33.96 -2.19 -2.15
C MET A 425 -33.46 -1.54 -0.87
N GLU A 426 -32.24 -1.88 -0.44
CA GLU A 426 -31.65 -1.31 0.76
C GLU A 426 -30.14 -1.12 0.65
N MET A 427 -29.63 -0.13 1.38
CA MET A 427 -28.21 0.11 1.59
C MET A 427 -27.96 0.28 3.09
N ALA A 428 -27.25 -0.68 3.67
CA ALA A 428 -26.99 -0.77 5.10
C ALA A 428 -25.48 -0.80 5.43
N PRO A 429 -25.02 -0.09 6.49
CA PRO A 429 -25.77 0.89 7.26
C PRO A 429 -25.86 2.21 6.47
N PRO A 430 -26.77 3.15 6.84
CA PRO A 430 -26.88 4.43 6.15
C PRO A 430 -25.57 5.25 6.15
N ALA A 431 -24.91 5.31 7.30
CA ALA A 431 -23.49 5.66 7.39
C ALA A 431 -22.66 4.38 7.20
N PRO A 432 -21.54 4.39 6.48
CA PRO A 432 -20.79 3.18 6.22
C PRO A 432 -20.18 2.60 7.51
N SER A 433 -20.10 1.28 7.63
CA SER A 433 -19.37 0.63 8.72
C SER A 433 -17.87 0.85 8.56
N GLU A 434 -17.12 0.68 9.64
CA GLU A 434 -15.66 0.78 9.63
C GLU A 434 -15.02 -0.54 10.06
N LEU A 435 -14.01 -0.95 9.30
CA LEU A 435 -13.15 -2.07 9.59
C LEU A 435 -11.74 -1.52 9.77
N ILE A 436 -11.15 -1.82 10.93
CA ILE A 436 -9.75 -1.52 11.24
C ILE A 436 -9.09 -2.85 11.56
N LEU A 437 -8.13 -3.25 10.74
CA LEU A 437 -7.39 -4.48 10.97
C LEU A 437 -6.31 -4.23 12.03
N PRO A 438 -6.26 -5.03 13.11
CA PRO A 438 -5.20 -4.90 14.11
C PRO A 438 -3.85 -5.33 13.52
N ASP A 439 -2.78 -5.02 14.25
CA ASP A 439 -1.47 -5.58 13.94
C ASP A 439 -1.44 -7.06 14.31
N LEU A 440 -1.52 -7.90 13.30
CA LEU A 440 -1.45 -9.37 13.41
C LEU A 440 -0.17 -9.91 12.77
N GLU A 441 0.85 -9.06 12.57
CA GLU A 441 2.05 -9.46 11.85
C GLU A 441 2.99 -10.34 12.67
N GLU A 442 3.28 -11.51 12.12
CA GLU A 442 4.36 -12.36 12.58
C GLU A 442 5.57 -12.17 11.66
N TRP A 443 6.71 -11.81 12.25
CA TRP A 443 7.93 -11.45 11.52
C TRP A 443 8.96 -12.56 11.54
N VAL A 444 9.56 -12.80 10.38
CA VAL A 444 10.70 -13.70 10.15
C VAL A 444 11.92 -12.86 9.81
N THR A 445 12.99 -12.93 10.60
CA THR A 445 14.25 -12.28 10.23
C THR A 445 14.93 -13.05 9.10
N LEU A 446 15.22 -12.37 8.00
CA LEU A 446 15.90 -12.92 6.83
C LEU A 446 17.39 -12.58 6.82
N LEU A 447 17.76 -11.36 7.24
CA LEU A 447 19.13 -10.86 7.21
C LEU A 447 19.38 -9.97 8.42
N GLU A 448 20.58 -10.10 8.99
CA GLU A 448 21.23 -9.09 9.82
C GLU A 448 22.59 -8.82 9.18
N LEU A 449 22.75 -7.62 8.61
CA LEU A 449 23.95 -7.16 7.93
C LEU A 449 24.56 -6.04 8.76
N GLU A 450 25.79 -6.24 9.22
CA GLU A 450 26.57 -5.21 9.92
C GLU A 450 27.23 -4.32 8.87
N ASP A 451 27.22 -3.02 9.13
CA ASP A 451 27.80 -1.99 8.29
C ASP A 451 28.99 -1.29 8.99
N ALA A 452 29.86 -0.63 8.23
CA ALA A 452 31.17 -0.23 8.69
C ALA A 452 31.15 1.09 9.46
N VAL A 453 30.96 1.00 10.79
CA VAL A 453 30.94 2.16 11.71
C VAL A 453 31.94 3.28 11.36
N GLY A 454 31.38 4.47 11.11
CA GLY A 454 32.11 5.72 10.86
C GLY A 454 32.53 5.94 9.41
N ASP A 455 31.89 5.27 8.46
CA ASP A 455 32.14 5.40 7.03
C ASP A 455 31.19 6.37 6.31
N GLU A 456 30.35 7.11 7.05
CA GLU A 456 29.48 8.25 6.65
C GLU A 456 30.25 9.46 6.04
N THR A 457 31.15 9.15 5.11
CA THR A 457 32.14 10.02 4.52
C THR A 457 31.91 10.21 3.02
N GLY A 458 30.86 9.59 2.46
CA GLY A 458 30.52 9.66 1.05
C GLY A 458 31.66 9.18 0.15
N ASP A 459 32.14 10.06 -0.73
CA ASP A 459 33.30 9.81 -1.59
C ASP A 459 34.66 9.85 -0.85
N GLY A 460 34.64 10.16 0.45
CA GLY A 460 35.73 9.94 1.40
C GLY A 460 36.05 11.11 2.33
N ASP A 461 35.53 12.31 2.06
CA ASP A 461 35.78 13.48 2.90
C ASP A 461 34.58 14.41 3.09
N TYR A 462 33.36 13.87 3.03
CA TYR A 462 32.15 14.64 3.31
C TYR A 462 32.15 15.24 4.72
N VAL A 463 31.64 16.47 4.80
CA VAL A 463 31.65 17.30 6.01
C VAL A 463 30.24 17.76 6.34
N TYR A 464 29.88 17.66 7.62
CA TYR A 464 28.60 18.07 8.14
C TYR A 464 28.30 19.56 7.89
N PRO A 465 27.01 19.94 7.76
CA PRO A 465 26.62 21.34 7.76
C PRO A 465 26.98 22.05 9.06
N LEU A 466 27.19 23.36 8.99
CA LEU A 466 27.68 24.16 10.13
C LEU A 466 26.59 24.50 11.16
N ALA A 467 25.31 24.25 10.87
CA ALA A 467 24.22 24.49 11.81
C ALA A 467 24.33 23.56 13.04
N SER A 468 23.96 24.10 14.21
CA SER A 468 23.96 23.34 15.46
C SER A 468 22.98 22.17 15.48
N ASP A 469 21.99 22.19 14.59
CA ASP A 469 20.98 21.14 14.43
C ASP A 469 21.62 19.80 14.05
N PHE A 470 22.77 19.82 13.39
CA PHE A 470 23.53 18.63 13.01
C PHE A 470 24.60 18.24 14.05
N ALA A 471 24.62 18.91 15.21
CA ALA A 471 25.55 18.56 16.28
C ALA A 471 25.10 17.27 16.97
N THR A 472 26.02 16.32 17.12
CA THR A 472 25.70 15.01 17.69
C THR A 472 26.00 15.00 19.19
N PRO A 473 25.02 14.63 20.05
CA PRO A 473 25.21 14.66 21.51
C PRO A 473 26.32 13.74 22.03
N ASN A 474 26.59 12.62 21.33
CA ASN A 474 27.50 11.57 21.78
C ASN A 474 28.71 11.31 20.85
N ASP A 475 29.03 12.26 19.96
CA ASP A 475 30.02 12.07 18.89
C ASP A 475 29.70 10.88 17.94
N GLY A 476 28.45 10.39 17.91
CA GLY A 476 27.96 9.41 16.93
C GLY A 476 27.60 10.08 15.61
N GLY A 477 27.52 9.29 14.53
CA GLY A 477 27.17 9.77 13.20
C GLY A 477 25.67 9.83 12.95
N LEU A 478 25.16 10.96 12.43
CA LEU A 478 23.75 11.11 12.04
C LEU A 478 23.42 10.28 10.79
N TRP A 479 24.39 9.96 9.94
CA TRP A 479 24.15 9.23 8.70
C TRP A 479 24.86 7.87 8.65
N ASP A 480 25.72 7.58 9.63
CA ASP A 480 26.38 6.29 9.90
C ASP A 480 25.35 5.24 10.33
N ALA A 481 24.86 4.43 9.40
CA ALA A 481 24.11 3.24 9.76
C ALA A 481 25.09 2.13 10.13
N THR A 482 24.88 1.53 11.28
CA THR A 482 25.76 0.47 11.80
C THR A 482 25.26 -0.93 11.50
N LYS A 483 23.96 -1.07 11.22
CA LYS A 483 23.32 -2.36 10.98
C LYS A 483 22.02 -2.22 10.20
N LEU A 484 21.81 -3.14 9.27
CA LEU A 484 20.53 -3.37 8.60
C LEU A 484 19.96 -4.74 9.01
N THR A 485 18.73 -4.76 9.50
CA THR A 485 17.95 -5.98 9.69
C THR A 485 16.81 -6.05 8.68
N VAL A 486 16.76 -7.11 7.88
CA VAL A 486 15.63 -7.37 6.97
C VAL A 486 14.77 -8.48 7.54
N ARG A 487 13.47 -8.22 7.67
CA ARG A 487 12.47 -9.19 8.11
C ARG A 487 11.32 -9.25 7.10
N GLN A 488 10.54 -10.32 7.14
CA GLN A 488 9.29 -10.39 6.38
C GLN A 488 8.18 -11.00 7.22
N SER A 489 6.96 -10.56 6.98
CA SER A 489 5.74 -11.25 7.38
C SER A 489 5.11 -11.94 6.16
N ALA A 490 3.90 -12.46 6.32
CA ALA A 490 3.11 -12.92 5.19
C ALA A 490 2.76 -11.78 4.20
N TRP A 491 2.83 -10.51 4.61
CA TRP A 491 2.31 -9.37 3.84
C TRP A 491 3.31 -8.24 3.61
N ASN A 492 4.28 -8.07 4.49
CA ASN A 492 5.22 -6.96 4.43
C ASN A 492 6.66 -7.46 4.49
N ALA A 493 7.57 -6.68 3.92
CA ALA A 493 8.99 -6.70 4.23
C ALA A 493 9.29 -5.54 5.17
N GLN A 494 10.23 -5.73 6.08
CA GLN A 494 10.68 -4.71 7.01
C GLN A 494 12.18 -4.54 6.92
N PHE A 495 12.62 -3.29 6.78
CA PHE A 495 14.03 -2.89 6.78
C PHE A 495 14.24 -2.00 7.99
N ILE A 496 15.03 -2.48 8.95
CA ILE A 496 15.32 -1.79 10.20
C ILE A 496 16.78 -1.38 10.15
N LEU A 497 17.03 -0.07 10.08
CA LEU A 497 18.36 0.51 10.13
C LEU A 497 18.65 0.97 11.56
N GLU A 498 19.76 0.51 12.14
CA GLU A 498 20.30 1.02 13.40
C GLU A 498 21.38 2.09 13.11
N MET A 499 21.11 3.33 13.50
CA MET A 499 21.98 4.48 13.25
C MET A 499 22.94 4.71 14.43
N GLY A 500 24.12 5.29 14.16
CA GLY A 500 25.07 5.69 15.18
C GLY A 500 24.49 6.73 16.15
N GLU A 501 23.79 7.73 15.62
CA GLU A 501 23.05 8.75 16.37
C GLU A 501 21.78 9.16 15.61
N MET A 502 20.70 9.46 16.33
CA MET A 502 19.49 9.96 15.72
C MET A 502 18.84 11.04 16.58
N THR A 503 18.32 12.09 15.94
CA THR A 503 17.56 13.15 16.61
C THR A 503 16.25 13.44 15.89
N ASP A 504 15.31 14.02 16.64
CA ASP A 504 14.07 14.59 16.11
C ASP A 504 13.93 16.05 16.54
N ILE A 505 14.93 16.85 16.21
CA ILE A 505 14.98 18.28 16.59
C ILE A 505 13.94 19.12 15.84
N TRP A 506 13.52 18.69 14.65
CA TRP A 506 12.50 19.36 13.84
C TRP A 506 11.07 18.86 14.15
N GLY A 507 10.92 17.80 14.95
CA GLY A 507 9.63 17.29 15.41
C GLY A 507 8.78 16.73 14.27
N LEU A 508 9.39 15.99 13.36
CA LEU A 508 8.72 15.47 12.17
C LEU A 508 7.90 14.21 12.50
N SER A 509 6.81 13.99 11.78
CA SER A 509 5.80 12.98 12.15
C SER A 509 6.30 11.54 12.15
N ASN A 510 7.30 11.20 11.32
CA ASN A 510 7.90 9.87 11.34
C ASN A 510 8.92 9.69 12.47
N GLY A 511 9.25 10.72 13.27
CA GLY A 511 10.03 10.59 14.51
C GLY A 511 11.55 10.68 14.36
N PHE A 512 12.05 11.28 13.27
CA PHE A 512 13.47 11.58 13.06
C PHE A 512 13.63 12.79 12.13
N SER A 513 14.77 13.48 12.17
CA SER A 513 14.96 14.76 11.46
C SER A 513 15.96 14.76 10.32
N HIS A 514 17.06 14.02 10.33
CA HIS A 514 18.18 14.33 9.42
C HIS A 514 18.31 13.41 8.22
N GLN A 515 17.82 12.19 8.32
CA GLN A 515 18.07 11.12 7.38
C GLN A 515 17.05 11.14 6.24
N ILE A 516 17.52 10.88 5.02
CA ILE A 516 16.72 10.30 3.93
C ILE A 516 17.32 8.92 3.66
N VAL A 517 16.46 7.91 3.54
CA VAL A 517 16.88 6.55 3.20
C VAL A 517 16.16 6.13 1.94
N GLN A 518 16.91 5.57 0.99
CA GLN A 518 16.35 4.98 -0.21
C GLN A 518 16.76 3.52 -0.36
N ILE A 519 15.79 2.66 -0.71
CA ILE A 519 15.95 1.22 -0.88
C ILE A 519 15.59 0.90 -2.33
N TYR A 520 16.59 0.51 -3.12
CA TYR A 520 16.41 0.05 -4.50
C TYR A 520 16.38 -1.47 -4.52
N VAL A 521 15.37 -2.02 -5.17
CA VAL A 521 15.05 -3.45 -5.18
C VAL A 521 15.14 -3.97 -6.60
N ASP A 522 16.10 -4.85 -6.79
CA ASP A 522 16.31 -5.60 -8.02
C ASP A 522 15.72 -6.99 -7.84
N GLN A 523 14.64 -7.22 -8.59
CA GLN A 523 13.82 -8.42 -8.59
C GLN A 523 14.34 -9.47 -9.59
N GLY A 524 15.51 -9.22 -10.21
CA GLY A 524 16.18 -10.08 -11.16
C GLY A 524 16.16 -9.52 -12.58
N GLU A 525 16.28 -10.42 -13.56
CA GLU A 525 16.43 -10.04 -14.97
C GLU A 525 15.07 -9.64 -15.59
N THR A 526 14.70 -8.36 -15.47
CA THR A 526 13.53 -7.78 -16.16
C THR A 526 13.92 -6.94 -17.38
N ASN A 527 12.95 -6.63 -18.24
CA ASN A 527 13.16 -5.77 -19.41
C ASN A 527 12.80 -4.30 -19.14
N TYR A 528 12.40 -3.96 -17.92
CA TYR A 528 11.91 -2.63 -17.53
C TYR A 528 12.60 -2.06 -16.28
N GLY A 529 13.55 -2.78 -15.69
CA GLY A 529 14.38 -2.26 -14.61
C GLY A 529 15.12 -0.98 -15.00
N LYS A 530 15.30 -0.08 -14.04
CA LYS A 530 15.93 1.23 -14.21
C LYS A 530 17.32 1.28 -13.56
N THR A 531 18.20 2.10 -14.13
CA THR A 531 19.53 2.39 -13.56
C THR A 531 19.60 3.79 -12.97
N GLU A 532 18.77 4.73 -13.45
CA GLU A 532 18.67 6.07 -12.88
C GLU A 532 18.12 5.97 -11.46
N MET A 533 18.81 6.57 -10.49
CA MET A 533 18.30 6.66 -9.12
C MET A 533 17.20 7.72 -9.03
N LEU A 534 16.45 7.71 -7.92
CA LEU A 534 15.46 8.74 -7.65
C LEU A 534 16.12 10.12 -7.63
N VAL A 535 15.35 11.11 -8.09
CA VAL A 535 15.77 12.51 -8.20
C VAL A 535 16.44 12.98 -6.90
N GLY A 536 17.57 13.69 -7.02
CA GLY A 536 18.31 14.25 -5.89
C GLY A 536 19.45 13.38 -5.34
N ALA A 537 19.46 12.06 -5.61
CA ALA A 537 20.55 11.18 -5.15
C ALA A 537 21.87 11.39 -5.89
N ASN A 538 21.82 11.89 -7.14
CA ASN A 538 22.95 12.17 -8.02
C ASN A 538 23.90 10.97 -8.25
N ALA A 539 23.32 9.79 -8.45
CA ALA A 539 24.05 8.56 -8.75
C ALA A 539 23.23 7.63 -9.67
N GLU A 540 23.87 6.58 -10.19
CA GLU A 540 23.24 5.53 -10.97
C GLU A 540 23.45 4.16 -10.31
N ILE A 541 22.47 3.27 -10.44
CA ILE A 541 22.63 1.85 -10.15
C ILE A 541 23.30 1.16 -11.33
N HIS A 542 24.24 0.24 -11.05
CA HIS A 542 24.91 -0.54 -12.07
C HIS A 542 23.90 -1.31 -12.95
N PRO A 543 24.09 -1.43 -14.28
CA PRO A 543 23.12 -2.10 -15.17
C PRO A 543 22.77 -3.55 -14.80
N ASP A 544 23.73 -4.30 -14.25
CA ASP A 544 23.49 -5.67 -13.78
C ASP A 544 22.66 -5.74 -12.48
N TRP A 545 22.37 -4.57 -11.89
CA TRP A 545 21.62 -4.35 -10.65
C TRP A 545 20.39 -3.45 -10.87
N ALA A 546 19.92 -3.32 -12.11
CA ALA A 546 18.79 -2.46 -12.44
C ALA A 546 17.58 -2.77 -11.55
N TRP A 547 16.95 -1.72 -11.02
CA TRP A 547 15.89 -1.85 -10.02
C TRP A 547 14.50 -1.83 -10.65
N GLU A 548 13.58 -2.61 -10.10
CA GLU A 548 12.16 -2.60 -10.48
C GLU A 548 11.32 -1.75 -9.53
N VAL A 549 11.74 -1.67 -8.27
CA VAL A 549 11.06 -0.90 -7.23
C VAL A 549 12.10 -0.07 -6.48
N ALA A 550 11.80 1.22 -6.28
CA ALA A 550 12.59 2.09 -5.41
C ALA A 550 11.68 2.64 -4.31
N ILE A 551 12.14 2.63 -3.06
CA ILE A 551 11.45 3.19 -1.90
C ILE A 551 12.29 4.33 -1.37
N SER A 552 11.66 5.45 -1.01
CA SER A 552 12.28 6.60 -0.35
C SER A 552 11.49 6.96 0.90
N GLY A 553 12.18 7.32 1.98
CA GLY A 553 11.53 7.78 3.20
C GLY A 553 12.38 8.73 4.00
N THR A 554 11.71 9.70 4.64
CA THR A 554 12.32 10.67 5.55
C THR A 554 11.48 10.84 6.81
N GLY A 555 11.86 11.77 7.68
CA GLY A 555 11.06 12.19 8.84
C GLY A 555 9.67 12.74 8.48
N GLU A 556 9.52 13.27 7.27
CA GLU A 556 8.29 13.90 6.75
C GLU A 556 7.43 12.85 6.00
N PRO A 557 6.18 12.58 6.42
CA PRO A 557 5.32 11.58 5.77
C PRO A 557 5.09 11.83 4.28
N GLY A 558 4.88 13.10 3.87
CA GLY A 558 4.71 13.46 2.46
C GLY A 558 5.93 13.14 1.59
N ALA A 559 7.12 12.97 2.15
CA ALA A 559 8.32 12.58 1.39
C ALA A 559 8.50 11.05 1.27
N VAL A 560 7.60 10.25 1.86
CA VAL A 560 7.62 8.79 1.76
C VAL A 560 6.97 8.37 0.45
N MET A 561 7.70 7.62 -0.39
CA MET A 561 7.17 7.15 -1.67
C MET A 561 7.83 5.84 -2.11
N GLY A 562 7.07 5.03 -2.83
CA GLY A 562 7.54 3.91 -3.63
C GLY A 562 7.35 4.22 -5.11
N VAL A 563 8.30 3.83 -5.94
CA VAL A 563 8.33 4.10 -7.38
C VAL A 563 8.45 2.79 -8.12
N GLN A 564 7.53 2.56 -9.07
CA GLN A 564 7.55 1.40 -9.96
C GLN A 564 8.31 1.74 -11.25
N ALA A 565 9.29 0.94 -11.63
CA ALA A 565 10.15 1.23 -12.77
C ALA A 565 9.42 1.21 -14.12
N ASP A 566 8.45 0.31 -14.28
CA ASP A 566 7.72 0.07 -15.54
C ASP A 566 6.79 1.23 -15.95
N THR A 567 6.16 1.85 -14.95
CA THR A 567 5.13 2.88 -15.09
C THR A 567 5.63 4.26 -14.68
N GLY A 568 6.63 4.32 -13.80
CA GLY A 568 7.07 5.55 -13.13
C GLY A 568 6.07 6.05 -12.08
N SER A 569 5.04 5.27 -11.74
CA SER A 569 4.04 5.69 -10.76
C SER A 569 4.65 5.76 -9.35
N THR A 570 4.33 6.82 -8.63
CA THR A 570 4.70 7.01 -7.23
C THR A 570 3.53 6.63 -6.31
N SER A 571 3.82 6.01 -5.17
CA SER A 571 2.80 5.76 -4.13
C SER A 571 3.43 5.66 -2.75
N SER A 572 2.88 6.36 -1.75
CA SER A 572 3.20 6.14 -0.33
C SER A 572 2.41 4.96 0.25
N ARG A 573 1.41 4.45 -0.47
CA ARG A 573 0.54 3.37 0.01
C ARG A 573 1.33 2.08 0.13
N GLY A 574 1.14 1.38 1.25
CA GLY A 574 1.92 0.19 1.54
C GLY A 574 3.31 0.47 2.06
N ILE A 575 3.64 1.72 2.41
CA ILE A 575 4.95 2.06 2.95
C ILE A 575 4.74 2.85 4.24
N GLU A 576 5.22 2.29 5.35
CA GLU A 576 5.23 2.93 6.65
C GLU A 576 6.69 3.16 7.05
N VAL A 577 7.02 4.40 7.44
CA VAL A 577 8.37 4.77 7.90
C VAL A 577 8.26 5.32 9.30
N LYS A 578 9.08 4.78 10.21
CA LYS A 578 9.06 5.18 11.62
C LYS A 578 10.46 5.19 12.22
N GLY A 579 10.80 6.28 12.89
CA GLY A 579 12.00 6.47 13.69
C GLY A 579 11.72 6.36 15.19
N ASP A 580 12.68 5.81 15.94
CA ASP A 580 12.74 5.89 17.39
C ASP A 580 14.12 6.37 17.84
N VAL A 581 14.20 7.64 18.25
CA VAL A 581 15.43 8.31 18.72
C VAL A 581 16.00 7.74 20.02
N ASN A 582 15.25 6.91 20.76
CA ASN A 582 15.78 6.27 21.97
C ASN A 582 16.59 5.02 21.63
N THR A 583 16.23 4.34 20.55
CA THR A 583 16.92 3.15 20.03
C THR A 583 17.78 3.45 18.81
N ASN A 584 17.76 4.69 18.30
CA ASN A 584 18.41 5.11 17.05
C ASN A 584 18.00 4.26 15.85
N THR A 585 16.74 3.85 15.76
CA THR A 585 16.26 2.95 14.70
C THR A 585 15.33 3.64 13.72
N ILE A 586 15.56 3.46 12.43
CA ILE A 586 14.61 3.80 11.36
C ILE A 586 14.04 2.50 10.79
N THR A 587 12.72 2.35 10.81
CA THR A 587 12.01 1.16 10.35
C THR A 587 11.16 1.49 9.15
N PHE A 588 11.45 0.87 8.02
CA PHE A 588 10.59 0.83 6.83
C PHE A 588 9.78 -0.46 6.87
N THR A 589 8.46 -0.36 6.80
CA THR A 589 7.55 -1.51 6.64
C THR A 589 6.84 -1.37 5.30
N ILE A 590 7.12 -2.28 4.37
CA ILE A 590 6.77 -2.18 2.97
C ILE A 590 5.91 -3.38 2.57
N SER A 591 4.72 -3.13 2.03
CA SER A 591 3.80 -4.13 1.51
C SER A 591 4.44 -4.92 0.38
N LYS A 592 4.29 -6.24 0.41
CA LYS A 592 4.68 -7.13 -0.70
C LYS A 592 3.91 -6.84 -1.99
N GLY A 593 2.75 -6.18 -1.91
CA GLY A 593 2.08 -5.61 -3.08
C GLY A 593 2.85 -4.46 -3.75
N VAL A 594 3.80 -3.84 -3.04
CA VAL A 594 4.70 -2.79 -3.54
C VAL A 594 6.08 -3.37 -3.87
N ILE A 595 6.71 -4.08 -2.94
CA ILE A 595 8.10 -4.56 -3.06
C ILE A 595 8.22 -5.91 -3.78
N GLY A 596 7.13 -6.66 -3.92
CA GLY A 596 7.09 -8.03 -4.43
C GLY A 596 7.18 -9.10 -3.34
N ASP A 597 6.86 -10.34 -3.69
CA ASP A 597 6.68 -11.42 -2.69
C ASP A 597 7.97 -12.17 -2.32
N ASP A 598 9.00 -12.14 -3.18
CA ASP A 598 10.20 -12.98 -3.09
C ASP A 598 11.42 -12.27 -2.49
N ILE A 599 11.20 -11.62 -1.34
CA ILE A 599 12.17 -10.78 -0.61
C ILE A 599 13.54 -11.46 -0.45
N GLN A 600 13.56 -12.77 -0.24
CA GLN A 600 14.79 -13.55 -0.02
C GLN A 600 15.66 -13.73 -1.28
N ASN A 601 15.12 -13.53 -2.48
CA ASN A 601 15.83 -13.75 -3.74
C ASN A 601 16.13 -12.44 -4.48
N TYR A 602 15.75 -11.30 -3.91
CA TYR A 602 16.04 -9.99 -4.46
C TYR A 602 17.43 -9.50 -4.05
N ARG A 603 17.90 -8.51 -4.79
CA ARG A 603 19.14 -7.77 -4.53
C ARG A 603 18.78 -6.35 -4.13
N TYR A 604 19.57 -5.76 -3.23
CA TYR A 604 19.24 -4.49 -2.61
C TYR A 604 20.41 -3.51 -2.66
N VAL A 605 20.11 -2.25 -3.00
CA VAL A 605 21.01 -1.11 -2.78
C VAL A 605 20.31 -0.17 -1.82
N VAL A 606 20.86 0.00 -0.61
CA VAL A 606 20.26 0.83 0.45
C VAL A 606 21.19 1.99 0.75
N VAL A 607 20.76 3.19 0.40
CA VAL A 607 21.56 4.42 0.54
C VAL A 607 20.94 5.35 1.57
N ILE A 608 21.80 6.09 2.25
CA ILE A 608 21.44 7.05 3.28
C ILE A 608 22.07 8.39 2.92
N GLY A 609 21.30 9.45 3.10
CA GLY A 609 21.78 10.81 2.96
C GLY A 609 21.08 11.77 3.90
N SER A 610 21.29 13.05 3.60
CA SER A 610 20.81 14.13 4.43
C SER A 610 19.55 14.75 3.81
N GLN A 611 18.43 14.74 4.54
CA GLN A 611 17.16 15.23 3.99
C GLN A 611 17.04 16.76 4.03
N ASP A 612 16.52 17.38 2.98
CA ASP A 612 16.15 18.79 2.93
C ASP A 612 14.75 18.93 2.35
N GLY A 613 13.79 19.46 3.14
CA GLY A 613 12.41 19.65 2.71
C GLY A 613 12.25 20.52 1.45
N PHE A 614 13.26 21.32 1.12
CA PHE A 614 13.30 22.22 -0.04
C PHE A 614 14.30 21.78 -1.13
N GLY A 615 15.11 20.76 -0.86
CA GLY A 615 16.10 20.26 -1.79
C GLY A 615 15.47 19.40 -2.89
N THR A 616 16.18 19.27 -4.01
CA THR A 616 15.73 18.46 -5.15
C THR A 616 15.56 17.01 -4.70
N GLY A 617 14.36 16.44 -4.89
CA GLY A 617 14.02 15.10 -4.43
C GLY A 617 14.10 14.89 -2.91
N LYS A 618 14.05 15.99 -2.13
CA LYS A 618 14.22 16.02 -0.68
C LYS A 618 15.65 15.72 -0.19
N TRP A 619 16.64 15.79 -1.07
CA TRP A 619 18.05 15.64 -0.73
C TRP A 619 18.71 16.99 -0.45
N ARG A 620 19.60 17.01 0.54
CA ARG A 620 20.51 18.14 0.79
C ARG A 620 21.77 17.96 -0.05
N ASP A 621 22.13 19.01 -0.76
CA ASP A 621 23.32 19.00 -1.62
C ASP A 621 24.63 18.95 -0.82
N VAL A 622 25.65 18.36 -1.47
CA VAL A 622 27.03 18.27 -0.98
C VAL A 622 27.93 19.20 -1.78
N ASP A 623 28.11 20.44 -1.30
CA ASP A 623 28.95 21.42 -2.00
C ASP A 623 30.45 21.10 -1.82
N SER A 624 31.30 21.77 -2.60
CA SER A 624 32.77 21.74 -2.37
C SER A 624 33.20 22.26 -1.00
N THR A 625 32.39 23.14 -0.37
CA THR A 625 32.64 23.64 0.98
C THR A 625 31.35 23.68 1.81
N PRO A 626 31.38 23.23 3.08
CA PRO A 626 30.16 23.15 3.87
C PRO A 626 29.63 24.54 4.19
N SER A 627 28.30 24.69 4.10
CA SER A 627 27.60 25.91 4.50
C SER A 627 26.84 25.69 5.81
N THR A 628 26.01 26.65 6.23
CA THR A 628 25.17 26.47 7.41
C THR A 628 24.21 25.28 7.28
N TRP A 629 23.72 24.98 6.08
CA TRP A 629 22.70 23.94 5.87
C TRP A 629 22.97 23.02 4.68
N THR A 630 24.11 23.13 4.00
CA THR A 630 24.56 22.17 2.97
C THR A 630 25.82 21.46 3.46
N LEU A 631 25.99 20.22 3.01
CA LEU A 631 27.21 19.46 3.30
C LEU A 631 28.39 20.04 2.51
N GLY A 632 29.59 19.62 2.88
CA GLY A 632 30.83 19.98 2.20
C GLY A 632 31.65 18.76 1.79
N GLY A 633 32.65 18.94 0.94
CA GLY A 633 33.60 17.89 0.54
C GLY A 633 33.37 17.33 -0.86
N GLY A 634 32.19 17.57 -1.44
CA GLY A 634 31.83 17.17 -2.79
C GLY A 634 32.38 18.12 -3.86
N SER A 635 31.58 18.30 -4.92
CA SER A 635 31.92 19.15 -6.06
C SER A 635 30.88 20.23 -6.29
N ASP A 636 31.28 21.33 -6.95
CA ASP A 636 30.30 22.30 -7.42
C ASP A 636 29.69 21.79 -8.76
N PRO A 637 28.45 22.19 -9.11
CA PRO A 637 27.81 21.74 -10.34
C PRO A 637 28.64 22.02 -11.60
N ALA A 638 28.50 21.18 -12.61
CA ALA A 638 29.22 21.30 -13.87
C ALA A 638 29.00 22.68 -14.50
N ALA A 639 30.09 23.35 -14.88
CA ALA A 639 30.04 24.77 -15.24
C ALA A 639 29.29 25.06 -16.55
N ASP A 640 29.03 24.05 -17.38
CA ASP A 640 28.43 24.18 -18.71
C ASP A 640 26.93 23.88 -18.77
N ASP A 641 26.42 22.97 -17.93
CA ASP A 641 24.97 22.67 -17.83
C ASP A 641 24.35 22.97 -16.45
N GLY A 642 25.17 23.19 -15.43
CA GLY A 642 24.74 23.47 -14.06
C GLY A 642 24.20 22.26 -13.31
N ILE A 643 24.56 21.04 -13.72
CA ILE A 643 24.11 19.78 -13.10
C ILE A 643 25.14 19.29 -12.08
N ASP A 644 24.67 18.83 -10.93
CA ASP A 644 25.47 18.16 -9.91
C ASP A 644 25.69 16.68 -10.29
N TYR A 645 26.95 16.26 -10.35
CA TYR A 645 27.36 14.90 -10.73
C TYR A 645 27.97 14.10 -9.57
N ASP A 646 28.35 14.78 -8.49
CA ASP A 646 28.74 14.16 -7.25
C ASP A 646 27.51 13.66 -6.47
N PRO A 647 27.61 12.50 -5.82
CA PRO A 647 26.47 11.87 -5.16
C PRO A 647 26.09 12.62 -3.88
N ASN A 648 24.80 12.82 -3.63
CA ASN A 648 24.33 13.32 -2.33
C ASN A 648 24.25 12.21 -1.25
N ILE A 649 24.78 11.03 -1.57
CA ILE A 649 24.78 9.82 -0.74
C ILE A 649 25.96 9.88 0.22
N ILE A 650 25.66 9.81 1.52
CA ILE A 650 26.64 9.93 2.59
C ILE A 650 27.10 8.54 3.05
N ASP A 651 26.16 7.60 3.04
CA ASP A 651 26.37 6.23 3.51
C ASP A 651 25.56 5.22 2.66
N LEU A 652 26.05 4.00 2.52
CA LEU A 652 25.57 2.93 1.65
C LEU A 652 25.80 1.56 2.33
N ILE A 653 24.71 0.89 2.68
CA ILE A 653 24.76 -0.39 3.40
C ILE A 653 25.48 -1.47 2.57
N LEU A 654 26.63 -1.94 3.05
CA LEU A 654 27.49 -2.89 2.36
C LEU A 654 28.22 -3.86 3.27
N GLU A 655 28.55 -5.04 2.73
CA GLU A 655 29.51 -5.93 3.37
C GLU A 655 30.96 -5.50 3.03
N GLY A 656 31.60 -4.76 3.94
CA GLY A 656 33.02 -4.38 3.87
C GLY A 656 33.31 -3.02 3.22
N ASP A 657 34.60 -2.71 2.97
CA ASP A 657 35.11 -1.35 2.73
C ASP A 657 34.90 -0.78 1.29
N GLY A 658 33.84 -1.16 0.59
CA GLY A 658 33.63 -0.84 -0.85
C GLY A 658 32.98 0.52 -1.16
N GLN A 659 32.37 1.15 -0.16
CA GLN A 659 31.60 2.41 -0.25
C GLN A 659 32.34 3.52 -1.00
N GLN A 660 33.52 3.89 -0.49
CA GLN A 660 34.28 5.05 -0.99
C GLN A 660 34.68 4.88 -2.47
N GLU A 661 35.06 3.67 -2.89
CA GLU A 661 35.44 3.40 -4.28
C GLU A 661 34.28 3.62 -5.25
N MET A 662 33.06 3.24 -4.84
CA MET A 662 31.86 3.45 -5.66
C MET A 662 31.44 4.92 -5.68
N LEU A 663 31.37 5.58 -4.52
CA LEU A 663 30.91 6.96 -4.45
C LEU A 663 31.90 7.97 -5.06
N SER A 664 33.20 7.66 -5.10
CA SER A 664 34.21 8.50 -5.78
C SER A 664 34.35 8.27 -7.29
N SER A 665 33.48 7.44 -7.89
CA SER A 665 33.59 7.05 -9.31
C SER A 665 32.98 8.05 -10.32
N TYR A 666 32.41 9.17 -9.85
CA TYR A 666 31.86 10.23 -10.68
C TYR A 666 32.93 11.07 -11.39
N ASP A 667 32.53 11.80 -12.44
CA ASP A 667 33.37 12.76 -13.16
C ASP A 667 32.52 13.96 -13.60
N VAL A 668 32.65 15.09 -12.89
CA VAL A 668 31.91 16.33 -13.17
C VAL A 668 32.25 16.89 -14.55
N ASP A 669 33.54 16.93 -14.92
CA ASP A 669 33.99 17.43 -16.23
C ASP A 669 33.54 16.50 -17.37
N GLY A 670 33.38 15.21 -17.06
CA GLY A 670 32.95 14.16 -17.97
C GLY A 670 31.44 13.95 -18.05
N HIS A 671 30.66 14.62 -17.20
CA HIS A 671 29.22 14.42 -17.03
C HIS A 671 28.85 12.96 -16.68
N ILE A 672 29.59 12.34 -15.76
CA ILE A 672 29.43 10.94 -15.36
C ILE A 672 29.04 10.85 -13.89
N TYR A 673 27.92 10.18 -13.60
CA TYR A 673 27.49 9.85 -12.24
C TYR A 673 28.24 8.65 -11.65
N ALA A 674 28.33 8.61 -10.31
CA ALA A 674 28.81 7.46 -9.57
C ALA A 674 27.92 6.22 -9.83
N LYS A 675 28.51 5.02 -9.86
CA LYS A 675 27.78 3.76 -10.11
C LYS A 675 27.81 2.83 -8.92
N LEU A 676 26.62 2.45 -8.46
CA LEU A 676 26.44 1.70 -7.21
C LEU A 676 25.99 0.26 -7.46
N THR A 677 26.48 -0.62 -6.59
CA THR A 677 25.97 -1.96 -6.36
C THR A 677 25.66 -2.10 -4.87
N GLY A 678 25.00 -3.17 -4.45
CA GLY A 678 24.68 -3.40 -3.04
C GLY A 678 24.96 -4.83 -2.62
N PHE A 679 24.01 -5.45 -1.91
CA PHE A 679 24.15 -6.79 -1.37
C PHE A 679 23.08 -7.75 -1.93
N GLU A 680 23.44 -9.03 -1.96
CA GLU A 680 22.53 -10.14 -2.25
C GLU A 680 22.13 -10.82 -0.94
N MET A 681 20.90 -11.33 -0.86
CA MET A 681 20.44 -12.06 0.31
C MET A 681 21.18 -13.42 0.45
N PRO A 682 21.77 -13.75 1.62
CA PRO A 682 22.47 -15.02 1.82
C PRO A 682 21.50 -16.21 2.00
N GLU A 683 22.02 -17.44 1.90
CA GLU A 683 21.24 -18.65 2.26
C GLU A 683 20.81 -18.63 3.74
N LEU A 684 19.52 -18.87 4.01
CA LEU A 684 18.92 -18.76 5.36
C LEU A 684 19.53 -19.73 6.39
N ALA A 685 20.06 -19.17 7.49
CA ALA A 685 20.45 -19.92 8.69
C ALA A 685 19.23 -20.36 9.51
N GLN A 686 19.35 -21.44 10.31
CA GLN A 686 18.29 -21.88 11.23
C GLN A 686 18.04 -20.81 12.29
N GLN A 687 16.77 -20.49 12.56
CA GLN A 687 16.33 -19.58 13.62
C GLN A 687 15.03 -20.08 14.25
N ILE A 688 14.71 -19.60 15.45
CA ILE A 688 13.40 -19.76 16.13
C ILE A 688 12.80 -18.36 16.27
N TYR A 689 11.56 -18.17 15.85
CA TYR A 689 10.85 -16.90 16.02
C TYR A 689 9.36 -17.13 16.26
N GLY A 690 8.68 -16.10 16.74
CA GLY A 690 7.25 -16.15 17.01
C GLY A 690 6.86 -17.18 18.08
N PHE A 691 7.78 -17.57 18.97
CA PHE A 691 7.40 -18.40 20.11
C PHE A 691 6.35 -17.64 20.91
N LYS A 692 5.16 -18.24 21.03
CA LYS A 692 4.01 -17.63 21.68
C LYS A 692 3.23 -18.67 22.45
N PHE A 693 2.69 -18.22 23.58
CA PHE A 693 1.68 -18.93 24.34
C PHE A 693 0.31 -18.73 23.65
N VAL A 694 -0.40 -19.83 23.39
CA VAL A 694 -1.72 -19.80 22.76
C VAL A 694 -2.83 -19.87 23.80
N SER A 695 -2.78 -20.88 24.66
CA SER A 695 -3.77 -21.12 25.71
C SER A 695 -3.22 -22.09 26.76
N SER A 696 -3.83 -22.09 27.95
CA SER A 696 -3.54 -23.06 29.01
C SER A 696 -4.80 -23.51 29.69
N THR A 697 -4.77 -24.74 30.19
CA THR A 697 -5.78 -25.29 31.10
C THR A 697 -5.26 -25.24 32.53
N ASP A 698 -5.83 -26.05 33.42
CA ASP A 698 -5.28 -26.30 34.75
C ASP A 698 -4.00 -27.16 34.70
N ASN A 699 -3.77 -27.94 33.64
CA ASN A 699 -2.69 -28.94 33.60
C ASN A 699 -1.87 -29.00 32.30
N SER A 700 -2.22 -28.19 31.29
CA SER A 700 -1.54 -28.15 30.00
C SER A 700 -1.40 -26.72 29.49
N ALA A 701 -0.46 -26.51 28.56
CA ALA A 701 -0.33 -25.26 27.83
C ALA A 701 0.06 -25.52 26.37
N LEU A 702 -0.54 -24.77 25.47
CA LEU A 702 -0.34 -24.83 24.03
C LEU A 702 0.57 -23.70 23.59
N PHE A 703 1.58 -24.03 22.78
CA PHE A 703 2.53 -23.09 22.22
C PHE A 703 2.64 -23.23 20.71
N GLU A 704 2.94 -22.11 20.06
CA GLU A 704 3.25 -22.02 18.63
C GLU A 704 4.57 -21.28 18.44
N TRP A 705 5.33 -21.65 17.41
CA TRP A 705 6.51 -20.94 16.95
C TRP A 705 6.80 -21.31 15.50
N SER A 706 7.74 -20.61 14.90
CA SER A 706 8.23 -20.91 13.57
C SER A 706 9.75 -21.02 13.54
N THR A 707 10.25 -21.71 12.52
CA THR A 707 11.68 -21.86 12.22
C THR A 707 11.96 -21.59 10.75
N THR A 708 13.13 -21.06 10.44
CA THR A 708 13.53 -20.73 9.06
C THR A 708 13.83 -21.95 8.18
N ARG A 709 14.03 -23.13 8.78
CA ARG A 709 14.11 -24.43 8.09
C ARG A 709 13.52 -25.53 8.96
N ASN A 710 13.23 -26.68 8.36
CA ASN A 710 12.75 -27.86 9.08
C ASN A 710 13.73 -28.26 10.20
N GLY A 711 13.20 -28.65 11.35
CA GLY A 711 13.98 -28.99 12.53
C GLY A 711 13.17 -29.73 13.59
N SER A 712 13.85 -30.16 14.64
CA SER A 712 13.27 -30.86 15.79
C SER A 712 13.94 -30.38 17.07
N GLY A 713 13.22 -30.36 18.19
CA GLY A 713 13.76 -29.87 19.45
C GLY A 713 12.87 -30.12 20.66
N THR A 714 12.96 -29.25 21.68
CA THR A 714 12.17 -29.38 22.93
C THR A 714 11.53 -28.07 23.36
N ILE A 715 10.36 -28.15 24.00
CA ILE A 715 9.79 -27.09 24.82
C ILE A 715 10.04 -27.46 26.28
N ASP A 716 10.67 -26.56 27.02
CA ASP A 716 10.97 -26.72 28.44
C ASP A 716 10.22 -25.65 29.23
N CYS A 717 9.34 -26.05 30.15
CA CYS A 717 8.68 -25.17 31.11
C CYS A 717 9.21 -25.40 32.52
N THR A 718 9.76 -24.34 33.11
CA THR A 718 10.34 -24.37 34.45
C THR A 718 9.43 -23.64 35.43
N GLU A 719 9.06 -24.30 36.53
CA GLU A 719 8.24 -23.70 37.58
C GLU A 719 9.01 -22.57 38.29
N ILE A 720 8.43 -21.37 38.38
CA ILE A 720 9.12 -20.16 38.89
C ILE A 720 9.60 -20.34 40.34
N ASN A 721 8.76 -20.94 41.18
CA ASN A 721 9.06 -21.13 42.61
C ASN A 721 9.84 -22.42 42.90
N ASN A 722 10.13 -23.22 41.86
CA ASN A 722 10.84 -24.47 41.96
C ASN A 722 11.62 -24.77 40.67
N THR A 723 12.77 -24.11 40.51
CA THR A 723 13.65 -24.26 39.34
C THR A 723 14.22 -25.66 39.11
N THR A 724 13.90 -26.64 39.98
CA THR A 724 14.23 -28.06 39.76
C THR A 724 13.13 -28.85 39.06
N ASN A 725 11.93 -28.26 38.94
CA ASN A 725 10.80 -28.85 38.25
C ASN A 725 10.74 -28.30 36.82
N VAL A 726 11.42 -28.98 35.90
CA VAL A 726 11.39 -28.70 34.46
C VAL A 726 10.55 -29.78 33.79
N ILE A 727 9.51 -29.35 33.11
CA ILE A 727 8.67 -30.20 32.29
C ILE A 727 9.14 -29.99 30.86
N SER A 728 9.47 -31.08 30.17
CA SER A 728 10.04 -31.03 28.82
C SER A 728 9.19 -31.86 27.87
N GLN A 729 8.85 -31.28 26.72
CA GLN A 729 8.13 -31.95 25.63
C GLN A 729 8.96 -31.86 24.34
N SER A 730 9.25 -33.00 23.71
CA SER A 730 9.91 -33.01 22.40
C SER A 730 8.90 -32.73 21.29
N TRP A 731 9.37 -32.04 20.24
CA TRP A 731 8.63 -31.78 19.02
C TRP A 731 9.50 -32.14 17.79
N ASP A 732 8.84 -32.57 16.73
CA ASP A 732 9.48 -32.93 15.46
C ASP A 732 8.70 -32.26 14.33
N GLY A 733 9.34 -31.36 13.60
CA GLY A 733 8.67 -30.41 12.72
C GLY A 733 9.09 -30.57 11.26
N ILE A 734 8.17 -31.07 10.44
CA ILE A 734 8.24 -30.93 8.97
C ILE A 734 7.46 -29.67 8.63
N GLY A 735 8.13 -28.65 8.09
CA GLY A 735 7.57 -27.33 7.85
C GLY A 735 8.26 -26.25 8.68
N LEU A 736 7.81 -25.00 8.47
CA LEU A 736 8.39 -23.81 9.11
C LEU A 736 7.58 -23.33 10.32
N THR A 737 6.38 -23.87 10.55
CA THR A 737 5.51 -23.49 11.67
C THR A 737 5.19 -24.74 12.48
N HIS A 738 5.21 -24.58 13.80
CA HIS A 738 5.14 -25.68 14.74
C HIS A 738 4.15 -25.35 15.86
N THR A 739 3.42 -26.37 16.29
CA THR A 739 2.48 -26.31 17.40
C THR A 739 2.77 -27.48 18.33
N SER A 740 2.82 -27.22 19.65
CA SER A 740 2.98 -28.30 20.63
C SER A 740 2.33 -27.95 21.95
N THR A 741 1.69 -28.95 22.55
CA THR A 741 1.14 -28.90 23.90
C THR A 741 2.14 -29.47 24.89
N ILE A 742 2.39 -28.73 25.97
CA ILE A 742 3.05 -29.28 27.16
C ILE A 742 1.97 -29.71 28.16
N THR A 743 2.06 -30.94 28.64
CA THR A 743 1.10 -31.52 29.61
C THR A 743 1.78 -31.76 30.95
N ASN A 744 0.99 -32.13 31.98
CA ASN A 744 1.45 -32.36 33.36
C ASN A 744 1.94 -31.10 34.09
N LEU A 745 1.48 -29.92 33.68
CA LEU A 745 1.61 -28.71 34.48
C LEU A 745 0.74 -28.83 35.74
N SER A 746 1.10 -28.08 36.78
CA SER A 746 0.32 -27.99 38.02
C SER A 746 -0.69 -26.85 37.92
N SER A 747 -1.90 -27.03 38.45
CA SER A 747 -2.96 -26.01 38.46
C SER A 747 -2.59 -24.79 39.31
N GLY A 748 -3.02 -23.60 38.87
CA GLY A 748 -2.78 -22.33 39.55
C GLY A 748 -1.29 -21.99 39.72
N THR A 749 -0.44 -22.44 38.79
CA THR A 749 1.03 -22.37 38.91
C THR A 749 1.63 -21.57 37.75
N GLU A 750 2.66 -20.78 38.04
CA GLU A 750 3.41 -20.02 37.04
C GLU A 750 4.66 -20.77 36.55
N TYR A 751 4.87 -20.74 35.23
CA TYR A 751 6.02 -21.34 34.54
C TYR A 751 6.71 -20.32 33.64
N ASP A 752 8.02 -20.40 33.54
CA ASP A 752 8.80 -19.78 32.46
C ASP A 752 9.13 -20.88 31.43
N CYS A 753 8.65 -20.72 30.20
CA CYS A 753 8.76 -21.71 29.13
C CYS A 753 9.64 -21.20 27.98
N GLN A 754 10.41 -22.10 27.36
CA GLN A 754 11.26 -21.80 26.20
C GLN A 754 11.25 -22.98 25.22
N VAL A 755 11.41 -22.69 23.92
CA VAL A 755 11.58 -23.72 22.88
C VAL A 755 13.02 -23.71 22.37
N SER A 756 13.53 -24.89 22.02
CA SER A 756 14.85 -25.09 21.43
C SER A 756 14.78 -25.79 20.08
N VAL A 757 15.75 -25.51 19.21
CA VAL A 757 16.02 -26.22 17.95
C VAL A 757 17.52 -26.19 17.70
N GLU A 758 18.14 -27.33 17.43
CA GLU A 758 19.61 -27.42 17.35
C GLU A 758 20.29 -26.85 18.64
N ASP A 759 21.16 -25.84 18.50
CA ASP A 759 21.82 -25.14 19.61
C ASP A 759 21.10 -23.82 19.99
N LEU A 760 19.96 -23.51 19.36
CA LEU A 760 19.20 -22.27 19.55
C LEU A 760 18.11 -22.45 20.61
N ILE A 761 17.83 -21.37 21.35
CA ILE A 761 16.82 -21.31 22.41
C ILE A 761 16.04 -20.00 22.25
N SER A 762 14.72 -20.04 22.39
CA SER A 762 13.86 -18.86 22.35
C SER A 762 13.99 -17.98 23.60
N GLU A 763 13.36 -16.80 23.57
CA GLU A 763 13.04 -16.08 24.79
C GLU A 763 12.10 -16.88 25.70
N ASN A 764 12.13 -16.55 27.00
CA ASN A 764 11.26 -17.17 27.98
C ASN A 764 9.88 -16.50 27.97
N ILE A 765 8.83 -17.32 27.87
CA ILE A 765 7.44 -16.88 28.01
C ILE A 765 6.92 -17.31 29.36
N ARG A 766 6.41 -16.33 30.10
CA ARG A 766 5.74 -16.59 31.36
C ARG A 766 4.27 -16.95 31.13
N ILE A 767 3.86 -18.08 31.70
CA ILE A 767 2.47 -18.54 31.65
C ILE A 767 1.95 -18.83 33.06
N SER A 768 0.64 -18.81 33.22
CA SER A 768 -0.06 -19.23 34.45
C SER A 768 -1.16 -20.20 34.07
N THR A 769 -1.15 -21.39 34.66
CA THR A 769 -2.27 -22.34 34.50
C THR A 769 -3.49 -21.89 35.31
N SER A 770 -4.67 -22.26 34.86
CA SER A 770 -5.94 -21.93 35.54
C SER A 770 -6.05 -22.59 36.92
N GLU A 771 -6.67 -21.90 37.88
CA GLU A 771 -7.12 -22.49 39.16
C GLU A 771 -8.43 -23.28 39.00
N ILE A 772 -9.20 -22.96 37.96
CA ILE A 772 -10.48 -23.58 37.66
C ILE A 772 -10.21 -24.72 36.68
N VAL A 773 -10.51 -25.94 37.12
CA VAL A 773 -10.48 -27.14 36.29
C VAL A 773 -11.67 -27.09 35.34
N ASP A 774 -11.40 -27.24 34.05
CA ASP A 774 -12.46 -27.44 33.07
C ASP A 774 -12.86 -28.92 33.05
N GLU A 775 -14.15 -29.17 33.23
CA GLU A 775 -14.75 -30.52 33.19
C GLU A 775 -15.80 -30.64 32.07
N THR A 776 -15.98 -29.59 31.25
CA THR A 776 -17.02 -29.53 30.22
C THR A 776 -16.39 -29.90 28.89
N ALA A 777 -16.97 -30.86 28.18
CA ALA A 777 -16.53 -31.19 26.82
C ALA A 777 -17.09 -30.17 25.81
N PRO A 778 -16.40 -29.95 24.67
CA PRO A 778 -16.91 -29.09 23.62
C PRO A 778 -18.24 -29.63 23.08
N ASP A 779 -19.18 -28.74 22.77
CA ASP A 779 -20.37 -29.10 21.99
C ASP A 779 -19.94 -29.31 20.54
N LEU A 780 -20.31 -30.43 19.92
CA LEU A 780 -20.14 -30.65 18.47
C LEU A 780 -21.41 -30.23 17.76
N LEU A 781 -21.28 -29.20 16.92
CA LEU A 781 -22.34 -28.56 16.18
C LEU A 781 -22.14 -28.80 14.68
N ASN A 782 -23.26 -28.85 13.96
CA ASN A 782 -23.33 -28.93 12.50
C ASN A 782 -22.35 -29.92 11.83
N LEU A 783 -22.36 -31.19 12.25
CA LEU A 783 -21.60 -32.26 11.57
C LEU A 783 -22.20 -32.56 10.20
N GLU A 784 -21.44 -32.34 9.14
CA GLU A 784 -21.84 -32.54 7.75
C GLU A 784 -20.85 -33.37 6.94
N VAL A 785 -21.35 -34.01 5.88
CA VAL A 785 -20.59 -34.82 4.93
C VAL A 785 -20.98 -34.46 3.48
N GLU A 786 -20.02 -34.01 2.69
CA GLU A 786 -20.14 -33.77 1.25
C GLU A 786 -19.33 -34.83 0.49
N ILE A 787 -19.94 -35.50 -0.50
CA ILE A 787 -19.28 -36.54 -1.31
C ILE A 787 -18.91 -35.95 -2.68
N PHE A 788 -17.63 -35.94 -3.01
CA PHE A 788 -17.14 -35.47 -4.31
C PHE A 788 -17.28 -36.55 -5.40
N GLU A 789 -17.34 -36.11 -6.66
CA GLU A 789 -17.48 -36.99 -7.83
C GLU A 789 -16.33 -38.00 -7.99
N ASP A 790 -15.15 -37.69 -7.43
CA ASP A 790 -13.97 -38.54 -7.46
C ASP A 790 -13.89 -39.56 -6.30
N GLY A 791 -14.91 -39.59 -5.43
CA GLY A 791 -15.01 -40.50 -4.29
C GLY A 791 -14.40 -39.98 -3.00
N ARG A 792 -13.75 -38.80 -3.01
CA ARG A 792 -13.33 -38.14 -1.78
C ARG A 792 -14.53 -37.60 -1.03
N VAL A 793 -14.42 -37.51 0.29
CA VAL A 793 -15.49 -37.05 1.16
C VAL A 793 -14.97 -35.90 2.02
N ARG A 794 -15.65 -34.77 1.99
CA ARG A 794 -15.40 -33.64 2.90
C ARG A 794 -16.27 -33.82 4.13
N ILE A 795 -15.65 -33.75 5.30
CA ILE A 795 -16.25 -33.86 6.61
C ILE A 795 -16.02 -32.53 7.32
N SER A 796 -17.08 -31.86 7.74
CA SER A 796 -16.99 -30.58 8.46
C SER A 796 -17.82 -30.59 9.73
N TRP A 797 -17.37 -29.87 10.76
CA TRP A 797 -18.11 -29.64 11.99
C TRP A 797 -17.58 -28.41 12.71
N TYR A 798 -18.39 -27.87 13.62
CA TYR A 798 -18.02 -26.74 14.45
C TYR A 798 -18.04 -27.14 15.94
N THR A 799 -17.19 -26.53 16.76
CA THR A 799 -17.20 -26.74 18.21
C THR A 799 -17.40 -25.44 18.99
N SER A 800 -18.07 -25.53 20.15
CA SER A 800 -18.32 -24.37 21.02
C SER A 800 -17.04 -23.64 21.47
N GLU A 801 -15.94 -24.39 21.53
CA GLU A 801 -14.60 -23.95 21.91
C GLU A 801 -13.53 -24.63 21.06
N LYS A 802 -12.28 -24.15 21.14
CA LYS A 802 -11.18 -24.71 20.35
C LYS A 802 -10.96 -26.16 20.74
N SER A 803 -10.87 -27.05 19.75
CA SER A 803 -10.86 -28.50 20.03
C SER A 803 -9.93 -29.30 19.11
N THR A 804 -9.59 -30.51 19.55
CA THR A 804 -8.85 -31.49 18.76
C THR A 804 -9.75 -32.13 17.70
N GLU A 805 -9.14 -32.84 16.76
CA GLU A 805 -9.85 -33.52 15.67
C GLU A 805 -9.50 -35.01 15.70
N LEU A 806 -10.48 -35.88 15.84
CA LEU A 806 -10.30 -37.31 15.66
C LEU A 806 -11.46 -37.85 14.83
N ILE A 807 -11.14 -38.37 13.65
CA ILE A 807 -12.13 -38.84 12.68
C ILE A 807 -11.98 -40.34 12.51
N LYS A 808 -13.10 -41.05 12.66
CA LYS A 808 -13.18 -42.48 12.40
C LYS A 808 -14.22 -42.79 11.34
N LEU A 809 -13.86 -43.72 10.45
CA LEU A 809 -14.78 -44.36 9.53
C LEU A 809 -14.87 -45.85 9.86
N ASN A 810 -16.07 -46.34 10.16
CA ASN A 810 -16.31 -47.74 10.54
C ASN A 810 -15.39 -48.24 11.68
N ASP A 811 -15.22 -47.40 12.70
CA ASP A 811 -14.33 -47.58 13.86
C ASP A 811 -12.81 -47.52 13.56
N GLU A 812 -12.39 -47.25 12.33
CA GLU A 812 -10.98 -47.05 11.95
C GLU A 812 -10.62 -45.56 11.96
N ILE A 813 -9.51 -45.20 12.62
CA ILE A 813 -9.01 -43.81 12.67
C ILE A 813 -8.40 -43.47 11.31
N ILE A 814 -8.92 -42.42 10.67
CA ILE A 814 -8.43 -41.94 9.38
C ILE A 814 -7.72 -40.60 9.46
N PHE A 815 -8.00 -39.82 10.51
CA PHE A 815 -7.37 -38.53 10.77
C PHE A 815 -7.36 -38.23 12.26
N GLU A 816 -6.27 -37.64 12.72
CA GLU A 816 -6.06 -37.24 14.10
C GLU A 816 -5.22 -35.96 14.12
N TYR A 817 -5.74 -34.92 14.77
CA TYR A 817 -5.04 -33.69 15.08
C TYR A 817 -5.20 -33.40 16.57
N ASN A 818 -4.08 -33.51 17.31
CA ASN A 818 -4.08 -33.54 18.77
C ASN A 818 -4.03 -32.17 19.44
N PHE A 819 -4.18 -31.07 18.68
CA PHE A 819 -4.05 -29.73 19.21
C PHE A 819 -5.37 -28.97 19.11
N ALA A 820 -5.85 -28.48 20.25
CA ALA A 820 -7.08 -27.70 20.35
C ALA A 820 -6.86 -26.25 19.90
N THR A 821 -6.71 -26.03 18.59
CA THR A 821 -6.30 -24.73 18.02
C THR A 821 -7.44 -23.93 17.40
N LYS A 822 -8.51 -24.59 16.95
CA LYS A 822 -9.58 -23.98 16.14
C LYS A 822 -10.95 -24.49 16.54
N LYS A 823 -12.00 -23.73 16.23
CA LYS A 823 -13.41 -24.11 16.45
C LYS A 823 -14.08 -24.69 15.20
N ASN A 824 -13.65 -24.24 14.03
CA ASN A 824 -14.14 -24.72 12.74
C ASN A 824 -13.22 -25.83 12.23
N HIS A 825 -13.81 -26.98 11.91
CA HIS A 825 -13.10 -28.20 11.57
C HIS A 825 -13.52 -28.71 10.19
N GLU A 826 -12.52 -29.15 9.43
CA GLU A 826 -12.72 -29.71 8.10
C GLU A 826 -11.64 -30.75 7.79
N TYR A 827 -12.05 -31.85 7.17
CA TYR A 827 -11.16 -32.86 6.63
C TYR A 827 -11.69 -33.43 5.31
N ILE A 828 -10.81 -33.57 4.31
CA ILE A 828 -11.14 -34.23 3.04
C ILE A 828 -10.42 -35.57 3.01
N THR A 829 -11.18 -36.66 2.87
CA THR A 829 -10.64 -38.02 2.80
C THR A 829 -9.93 -38.30 1.49
N GLU A 830 -9.08 -39.33 1.47
CA GLU A 830 -8.77 -40.06 0.23
C GLU A 830 -10.05 -40.67 -0.37
N PRO A 831 -10.08 -40.99 -1.69
CA PRO A 831 -11.25 -41.59 -2.31
C PRO A 831 -11.71 -42.86 -1.57
N LEU A 832 -12.97 -42.88 -1.16
CA LEU A 832 -13.59 -43.99 -0.45
C LEU A 832 -14.35 -44.89 -1.44
N SER A 833 -14.37 -46.20 -1.15
CA SER A 833 -15.09 -47.18 -1.97
C SER A 833 -16.61 -47.06 -1.80
N ASP A 834 -17.35 -47.47 -2.83
CA ASP A 834 -18.80 -47.63 -2.77
C ASP A 834 -19.22 -48.49 -1.57
N GLY A 835 -20.18 -48.00 -0.79
CA GLY A 835 -20.65 -48.67 0.41
C GLY A 835 -21.27 -47.74 1.45
N ASP A 836 -21.75 -48.35 2.52
CA ASP A 836 -22.26 -47.65 3.71
C ASP A 836 -21.10 -47.36 4.67
N TRP A 837 -21.00 -46.10 5.11
CA TRP A 837 -19.95 -45.63 6.00
C TRP A 837 -20.56 -45.03 7.27
N ILE A 838 -20.00 -45.39 8.42
CA ILE A 838 -20.32 -44.79 9.71
C ILE A 838 -19.19 -43.85 10.09
N LEU A 839 -19.46 -42.55 10.06
CA LEU A 839 -18.59 -41.50 10.54
C LEU A 839 -18.77 -41.32 12.06
N GLU A 840 -17.68 -41.26 12.79
CA GLU A 840 -17.61 -40.75 14.15
C GLU A 840 -16.53 -39.67 14.20
N VAL A 841 -16.92 -38.44 14.55
CA VAL A 841 -15.98 -37.37 14.89
C VAL A 841 -15.93 -37.24 16.41
N ILE A 842 -14.74 -37.07 16.95
CA ILE A 842 -14.48 -36.86 18.37
C ILE A 842 -13.63 -35.61 18.49
N SER A 843 -14.09 -34.67 19.30
CA SER A 843 -13.39 -33.43 19.59
C SER A 843 -13.18 -33.32 21.09
N ALA A 844 -11.97 -32.99 21.50
CA ALA A 844 -11.63 -32.73 22.89
C ALA A 844 -11.10 -31.32 23.08
N ASP A 845 -11.43 -30.70 24.20
CA ASP A 845 -10.79 -29.45 24.61
C ASP A 845 -9.31 -29.69 24.98
N ALA A 846 -8.59 -28.62 25.34
CA ALA A 846 -7.21 -28.72 25.79
C ALA A 846 -7.05 -29.44 27.16
N SER A 847 -8.16 -29.69 27.87
CA SER A 847 -8.23 -30.37 29.16
C SER A 847 -8.55 -31.87 29.01
N GLU A 848 -8.60 -32.36 27.76
CA GLU A 848 -8.96 -33.72 27.37
C GLU A 848 -10.43 -34.11 27.63
N ASN A 849 -11.32 -33.16 27.90
CA ASN A 849 -12.75 -33.40 27.94
C ASN A 849 -13.25 -33.56 26.49
N SER A 850 -13.69 -34.77 26.15
CA SER A 850 -14.09 -35.11 24.78
C SER A 850 -15.59 -35.33 24.63
N ASN A 851 -16.12 -34.91 23.49
CA ASN A 851 -17.48 -35.23 23.03
C ASN A 851 -17.41 -35.84 21.62
N SER A 852 -18.47 -36.51 21.18
CA SER A 852 -18.49 -37.22 19.89
C SER A 852 -19.83 -37.12 19.18
N SER A 853 -19.79 -37.00 17.85
CA SER A 853 -20.98 -37.04 16.99
C SER A 853 -20.83 -38.12 15.91
N LYS A 854 -21.95 -38.72 15.50
CA LYS A 854 -21.97 -39.79 14.50
C LYS A 854 -22.93 -39.48 13.37
N LEU A 855 -22.52 -39.83 12.16
CA LEU A 855 -23.33 -39.70 10.94
C LEU A 855 -23.17 -40.96 10.08
N GLU A 856 -24.24 -41.43 9.46
CA GLU A 856 -24.19 -42.50 8.46
C GLU A 856 -24.34 -41.88 7.06
N PHE A 857 -23.51 -42.30 6.11
CA PHE A 857 -23.59 -41.85 4.72
C PHE A 857 -23.26 -42.99 3.74
N VAL A 858 -23.65 -42.83 2.47
CA VAL A 858 -23.51 -43.88 1.44
C VAL A 858 -22.79 -43.33 0.22
N ILE A 859 -21.78 -44.06 -0.26
CA ILE A 859 -21.10 -43.78 -1.52
C ILE A 859 -21.58 -44.75 -2.59
N SER A 860 -21.95 -44.22 -3.76
CA SER A 860 -22.46 -45.01 -4.89
C SER A 860 -21.99 -44.44 -6.23
N LEU A 861 -20.68 -44.44 -6.46
CA LEU A 861 -20.03 -43.87 -7.64
C LEU A 861 -19.76 -44.91 -8.76
N GLY A 862 -19.90 -46.20 -8.48
CA GLY A 862 -19.86 -47.28 -9.48
C GLY A 862 -18.45 -47.64 -9.97
N VAL A 863 -17.40 -47.37 -9.17
CA VAL A 863 -16.01 -47.64 -9.55
C VAL A 863 -15.71 -49.14 -9.47
N ILE A 864 -15.42 -49.76 -10.62
CA ILE A 864 -15.07 -51.19 -10.73
C ILE A 864 -13.63 -51.40 -10.23
N GLU A 865 -13.46 -52.10 -9.11
CA GLU A 865 -12.16 -52.60 -8.66
C GLU A 865 -11.66 -53.76 -9.56
N GLU A 866 -10.59 -53.56 -10.33
CA GLU A 866 -9.81 -54.67 -10.89
C GLU A 866 -8.92 -55.29 -9.79
N SER A 867 -9.43 -56.34 -9.17
CA SER A 867 -8.70 -57.17 -8.22
C SER A 867 -7.54 -57.93 -8.89
N GLN A 868 -6.34 -57.76 -8.34
CA GLN A 868 -5.18 -58.60 -8.64
C GLN A 868 -5.39 -60.02 -8.10
N GLN A 869 -5.43 -61.02 -8.98
CA GLN A 869 -5.16 -62.42 -8.64
C GLN A 869 -3.93 -62.94 -9.39
N ASN A 870 -2.90 -63.24 -8.61
CA ASN A 870 -1.73 -64.01 -9.00
C ASN A 870 -2.10 -65.50 -9.19
N GLU A 871 -1.82 -66.08 -10.36
CA GLU A 871 -1.42 -67.49 -10.45
C GLU A 871 -0.53 -67.77 -11.69
N ASN A 872 0.77 -67.83 -11.42
CA ASN A 872 1.83 -68.68 -11.98
C ASN A 872 1.63 -69.37 -13.35
N ASN A 873 2.47 -69.00 -14.33
CA ASN A 873 3.39 -69.96 -14.94
C ASN A 873 4.61 -69.30 -15.58
N ALA A 874 5.78 -69.78 -15.16
CA ALA A 874 7.10 -69.37 -15.62
C ALA A 874 7.50 -70.03 -16.95
N ASN A 875 8.13 -69.27 -17.84
CA ASN A 875 9.38 -69.63 -18.54
C ASN A 875 9.93 -68.44 -19.35
N ASP A 876 10.80 -67.67 -18.70
CA ASP A 876 12.18 -67.35 -19.09
C ASP A 876 12.52 -67.07 -20.57
N THR A 877 12.68 -65.80 -20.94
CA THR A 877 13.95 -65.08 -21.22
C THR A 877 13.73 -63.92 -22.21
N SER A 878 14.38 -62.80 -21.90
CA SER A 878 14.22 -61.46 -22.43
C SER A 878 14.69 -61.25 -23.88
N THR A 879 14.04 -60.30 -24.58
CA THR A 879 14.71 -59.12 -25.15
C THR A 879 13.68 -58.10 -25.64
N ASN A 880 13.80 -56.87 -25.10
CA ASN A 880 13.34 -55.55 -25.56
C ASN A 880 12.37 -55.46 -26.74
N LEU A 881 11.25 -54.74 -26.53
CA LEU A 881 10.71 -53.71 -27.42
C LEU A 881 9.52 -53.01 -26.73
N GLU A 882 9.83 -52.01 -25.90
CA GLU A 882 8.94 -50.87 -25.66
C GLU A 882 9.22 -49.84 -26.76
N ASN A 883 8.23 -49.59 -27.62
CA ASN A 883 7.98 -48.32 -28.32
C ASN A 883 6.97 -48.55 -29.43
N GLU A 884 5.68 -48.39 -29.12
CA GLU A 884 4.64 -48.03 -30.09
C GLU A 884 3.33 -47.91 -29.31
N PHE A 885 3.05 -46.78 -28.65
CA PHE A 885 1.68 -46.31 -28.37
C PHE A 885 1.61 -44.87 -27.81
N SER A 886 2.73 -44.17 -27.61
CA SER A 886 2.75 -42.78 -27.11
C SER A 886 2.63 -41.67 -28.18
N ASN A 887 2.59 -41.99 -29.48
CA ASN A 887 2.72 -40.97 -30.55
C ASN A 887 1.41 -40.39 -31.12
N TYR A 888 0.23 -40.83 -30.67
CA TYR A 888 -1.03 -40.32 -31.23
C TYR A 888 -1.68 -39.17 -30.43
N SER A 889 -1.23 -38.92 -29.20
CA SER A 889 -1.75 -37.82 -28.35
C SER A 889 -1.02 -36.49 -28.57
N SER A 890 0.31 -36.52 -28.73
CA SER A 890 1.13 -35.30 -28.82
C SER A 890 0.92 -34.50 -30.11
N THR A 891 0.64 -35.18 -31.23
CA THR A 891 0.51 -34.51 -32.54
C THR A 891 -0.78 -33.68 -32.63
N ILE A 892 -1.87 -34.11 -31.99
CA ILE A 892 -3.15 -33.38 -32.00
C ILE A 892 -3.07 -32.14 -31.09
N ILE A 893 -2.41 -32.27 -29.94
CA ILE A 893 -2.17 -31.16 -29.01
C ILE A 893 -1.21 -30.13 -29.64
N GLN A 894 -0.17 -30.58 -30.35
CA GLN A 894 0.74 -29.69 -31.06
C GLN A 894 0.07 -28.99 -32.25
N ILE A 895 -0.81 -29.65 -33.00
CA ILE A 895 -1.59 -29.01 -34.08
C ILE A 895 -2.58 -27.98 -33.51
N GLY A 896 -3.18 -28.26 -32.35
CA GLY A 896 -4.05 -27.32 -31.64
C GLY A 896 -3.31 -26.06 -31.18
N LEU A 897 -2.15 -26.23 -30.54
CA LEU A 897 -1.28 -25.12 -30.12
C LEU A 897 -0.78 -24.29 -31.31
N LEU A 898 -0.43 -24.94 -32.43
CA LEU A 898 0.05 -24.23 -33.62
C LEU A 898 -1.07 -23.45 -34.31
N LEU A 899 -2.33 -23.90 -34.23
CA LEU A 899 -3.51 -23.16 -34.68
C LEU A 899 -3.79 -21.92 -33.82
N VAL A 900 -3.63 -22.03 -32.50
CA VAL A 900 -3.79 -20.88 -31.58
C VAL A 900 -2.69 -19.84 -31.83
N VAL A 901 -1.44 -20.26 -31.97
CA VAL A 901 -0.32 -19.37 -32.31
C VAL A 901 -0.54 -18.72 -33.68
N LEU A 902 -1.02 -19.46 -34.68
CA LEU A 902 -1.31 -18.90 -36.01
C LEU A 902 -2.46 -17.88 -35.95
N LEU A 903 -3.48 -18.09 -35.12
CA LEU A 903 -4.58 -17.15 -34.92
C LEU A 903 -4.10 -15.86 -34.21
N ILE A 904 -3.21 -15.98 -33.22
CA ILE A 904 -2.59 -14.84 -32.55
C ILE A 904 -1.70 -14.04 -33.51
N VAL A 905 -0.90 -14.72 -34.35
CA VAL A 905 -0.07 -14.08 -35.38
C VAL A 905 -0.92 -13.39 -36.45
N VAL A 906 -2.05 -13.98 -36.85
CA VAL A 906 -3.00 -13.36 -37.79
C VAL A 906 -3.73 -12.16 -37.16
N ALA A 907 -4.01 -12.20 -35.85
CA ALA A 907 -4.55 -11.07 -35.10
C ALA A 907 -3.53 -9.92 -35.02
N PHE A 908 -2.26 -10.22 -34.70
CA PHE A 908 -1.17 -9.24 -34.70
C PHE A 908 -0.91 -8.63 -36.09
N ILE A 909 -0.97 -9.43 -37.16
CA ILE A 909 -0.82 -8.92 -38.54
C ILE A 909 -2.05 -8.06 -38.95
N ARG A 910 -3.24 -8.31 -38.41
CA ARG A 910 -4.43 -7.46 -38.65
C ARG A 910 -4.36 -6.13 -37.90
N ILE A 911 -3.87 -6.14 -36.67
CA ILE A 911 -3.68 -4.93 -35.85
C ILE A 911 -2.60 -4.05 -36.48
N ARG A 912 -1.46 -4.63 -36.88
CA ARG A 912 -0.34 -3.90 -37.49
C ARG A 912 -0.56 -3.40 -38.91
N LYS A 913 -1.66 -3.82 -39.57
CA LYS A 913 -2.04 -3.34 -40.91
C LYS A 913 -3.06 -2.20 -40.87
N ASN A 914 -3.56 -1.86 -39.69
CA ASN A 914 -4.43 -0.70 -39.45
C ASN A 914 -3.65 0.53 -38.92
N GLU A 915 -2.34 0.43 -38.71
CA GLU A 915 -1.47 1.53 -38.25
C GLU A 915 -0.64 2.17 -39.39
N SER A 916 -0.96 1.89 -40.65
CA SER A 916 -0.31 2.54 -41.79
C SER A 916 -1.34 3.22 -42.69
N ASP A 917 -1.94 4.30 -42.20
CA ASP A 917 -2.32 5.47 -43.00
C ASP A 917 -2.67 6.64 -42.07
N ASP A 918 -1.86 7.70 -42.20
CA ASP A 918 -2.03 9.12 -41.89
C ASP A 918 -2.21 9.66 -40.45
N ASP A 919 -1.18 10.43 -40.07
CA ASP A 919 -1.16 11.72 -39.34
C ASP A 919 -2.04 11.89 -38.09
N ASP A 920 -1.40 11.88 -36.91
CA ASP A 920 -1.69 12.92 -35.92
C ASP A 920 -0.45 13.28 -35.09
N VAL A 921 -0.22 14.59 -35.04
CA VAL A 921 0.80 15.29 -34.27
C VAL A 921 0.28 15.44 -32.83
N TRP A 922 1.19 15.60 -31.86
CA TRP A 922 1.00 15.80 -30.40
C TRP A 922 1.24 14.55 -29.54
N SER A 923 2.52 14.35 -29.20
CA SER A 923 3.00 13.87 -27.90
C SER A 923 4.22 14.71 -27.52
#